data_AF-A0A5Q4E8W0-F1
#
_entry.id   AF-A0A5Q4E8W0-F1
#
_cell.length_a   1.000
_cell.length_b   1.000
_cell.length_c   1.000
_cell.angle_alpha   90.00
_cell.angle_beta   90.00
_cell.angle_gamma   90.00
#
_symmetry.space_group_name_H-M   'P 1'
#
loop_
_entity.id
_entity.type
_entity.pdbx_description
1 polymer ?
#
loop_
_entity_poly.entity_id
_entity_poly.type
_entity_poly.pdbx_seq_one_letter_code
_entity_poly.pdbx_strand_id
1 'polypeptide(L)'
;MTTTPREREAKVKVVVDRDPVPTSFEKWGKPGHFDRTLAKGPKTTTWIWNLHADAHDFDSHTSDLEDISRKIFSAHFGHLAVVFIWLSGMYFHGAKFSNYEAWMTNPAGIKPSAQVVWPIFGQEILNADVGGGFQGIQITSGLFQLWRASGFTNSYQLYCTAIGGLVMAGLMLFAGWFHYHKAAPKLEWFQNVESMMNHHLAGLLGLGCLSWAGHQIHVALPVNKLLDAGVAPQDIPLPHEFILNKSLMADLYPSFAEGLKPFFTLNWGVYADFLTFKGGLNPVTGGLWLSDTAHHHLALAVLFIVAGHMYRTNWGIGHSMKEILEGHKGDPLLFGGKGHDGLYENLTTSWHAQLAVNLAILGSITIIVAQHMYAMPPYPYIATDYPTQLSLFTHHMWIGGFLIVGAGAHASIFMVRDYDPAVNMDNALDRMLRSRDAIISHLNWVCIFLGFHSFGLYIHNDTMRALGRPQDMFSDTAINLQPVFAQWVQGFHAAAAGATAPNAMASVSPVFGGDVVAVAGKVAMMPMALGTADFMVHHIHAFTIHVTALILLKGVLYARSSRLVPDKGDLGFRFPCDGPGRGGTCQVSGWDHVFLGLFWMYNSISIVIFHFSWKMQSDIWGTVSPDGTVSHITGGNFAQSAITINGWLRDFLWAQ
;
A
#
# COMPACT_ATOMS: atom_id res chain seq x y z
N MET A 1 4.82 19.79 56.60
CA MET A 1 5.26 20.54 55.41
C MET A 1 4.61 19.88 54.20
N THR A 2 3.50 20.43 53.74
CA THR A 2 2.87 20.09 52.47
C THR A 2 3.78 20.62 51.37
N THR A 3 4.58 19.74 50.77
CA THR A 3 5.31 20.07 49.54
C THR A 3 4.27 20.25 48.44
N THR A 4 4.07 21.50 48.03
CA THR A 4 3.42 21.86 46.76
C THR A 4 4.00 20.97 45.66
N PRO A 5 3.19 20.31 44.81
CA PRO A 5 3.74 19.61 43.66
C PRO A 5 4.53 20.64 42.85
N ARG A 6 5.83 20.39 42.63
CA ARG A 6 6.59 21.14 41.62
C ARG A 6 5.75 21.08 40.34
N GLU A 7 5.46 22.24 39.74
CA GLU A 7 4.91 22.29 38.38
C GLU A 7 5.76 21.34 37.54
N ARG A 8 5.16 20.22 37.10
CA ARG A 8 5.85 19.31 36.20
C ARG A 8 6.04 20.10 34.91
N GLU A 9 7.28 20.39 34.55
CA GLU A 9 7.58 20.93 33.22
C GLU A 9 6.89 20.06 32.17
N ALA A 10 6.15 20.69 31.26
CA ALA A 10 5.37 19.97 30.27
C ALA A 10 6.31 19.17 29.35
N LYS A 11 6.20 17.84 29.38
CA LYS A 11 6.97 16.91 28.52
C LYS A 11 6.72 17.17 27.03
N VAL A 12 5.53 17.63 26.68
CA VAL A 12 5.08 17.96 25.33
C VAL A 12 4.72 19.45 25.29
N LYS A 13 5.43 20.21 24.46
CA LYS A 13 5.23 21.64 24.22
C LYS A 13 5.45 21.95 22.73
N VAL A 14 4.74 22.94 22.22
CA VAL A 14 4.97 23.46 20.86
C VAL A 14 5.98 24.60 20.97
N VAL A 15 7.14 24.44 20.31
CA VAL A 15 8.19 25.45 20.28
C VAL A 15 8.56 25.72 18.83
N VAL A 16 8.53 26.99 18.44
CA VAL A 16 8.80 27.44 17.07
C VAL A 16 9.73 28.66 17.08
N ASP A 17 10.57 28.75 16.05
CA ASP A 17 11.30 29.99 15.74
C ASP A 17 10.47 30.86 14.79
N ARG A 18 10.44 32.16 15.05
CA ARG A 18 9.72 33.14 14.23
C ARG A 18 10.62 33.73 13.17
N ASP A 19 10.13 33.75 11.93
CA ASP A 19 10.82 34.29 10.75
C ASP A 19 12.27 33.78 10.56
N PRO A 20 12.56 32.46 10.69
CA PRO A 20 13.92 31.94 10.71
C PRO A 20 14.63 32.03 9.34
N VAL A 21 13.87 31.99 8.24
CA VAL A 21 14.41 32.08 6.88
C VAL A 21 13.61 33.13 6.08
N PRO A 22 14.25 34.19 5.57
CA PRO A 22 13.54 35.22 4.81
C PRO A 22 12.99 34.65 3.49
N THR A 23 11.75 35.00 3.16
CA THR A 23 11.17 34.70 1.85
C THR A 23 11.78 35.63 0.80
N SER A 24 12.64 35.11 -0.06
CA SER A 24 13.32 35.88 -1.12
C SER A 24 13.64 35.00 -2.32
N PHE A 25 13.51 35.56 -3.53
CA PHE A 25 13.91 34.90 -4.78
C PHE A 25 15.41 34.94 -5.05
N GLU A 26 16.22 35.58 -4.19
CA GLU A 26 17.67 35.68 -4.37
C GLU A 26 18.34 34.31 -4.57
N LYS A 27 17.90 33.30 -3.80
CA LYS A 27 18.43 31.94 -3.88
C LYS A 27 18.03 31.22 -5.18
N TRP A 28 16.90 31.58 -5.81
CA TRP A 28 16.48 30.98 -7.08
C TRP A 28 17.39 31.40 -8.24
N GLY A 29 17.96 32.60 -8.17
CA GLY A 29 19.00 33.06 -9.10
C GLY A 29 20.36 32.38 -8.91
N LYS A 30 20.52 31.50 -7.90
CA LYS A 30 21.76 30.80 -7.55
C LYS A 30 21.53 29.28 -7.48
N PRO A 31 21.32 28.58 -8.60
CA PRO A 31 21.10 27.14 -8.57
C PRO A 31 22.28 26.42 -7.91
N GLY A 32 21.99 25.43 -7.04
CA GLY A 32 22.99 24.73 -6.25
C GLY A 32 23.44 25.47 -4.99
N HIS A 33 22.79 26.56 -4.58
CA HIS A 33 23.13 27.33 -3.37
C HIS A 33 23.13 26.49 -2.08
N PHE A 34 22.47 25.34 -2.08
CA PHE A 34 22.32 24.44 -0.93
C PHE A 34 23.54 23.55 -0.71
N ASP A 35 24.41 23.41 -1.71
CA ASP A 35 25.64 22.61 -1.65
C ASP A 35 26.85 23.49 -1.96
N ARG A 36 27.87 23.46 -1.09
CA ARG A 36 29.06 24.33 -1.22
C ARG A 36 29.91 24.01 -2.46
N THR A 37 29.84 22.78 -2.95
CA THR A 37 30.54 22.34 -4.17
C THR A 37 29.82 22.85 -5.41
N LEU A 38 28.49 22.76 -5.44
CA LEU A 38 27.65 23.22 -6.54
C LEU A 38 27.53 24.74 -6.60
N ALA A 39 27.53 25.44 -5.46
CA ALA A 39 27.45 26.90 -5.40
C ALA A 39 28.57 27.63 -6.17
N LYS A 40 29.67 26.94 -6.52
CA LYS A 40 30.78 27.48 -7.33
C LYS A 40 30.45 27.61 -8.82
N GLY A 41 29.32 27.08 -9.27
CA GLY A 41 28.82 27.17 -10.65
C GLY A 41 29.26 26.01 -11.57
N PRO A 42 28.63 25.90 -12.76
CA PRO A 42 28.80 24.79 -13.69
C PRO A 42 30.13 24.85 -14.45
N LYS A 43 31.17 24.19 -13.93
CA LYS A 43 32.44 24.01 -14.67
C LYS A 43 32.43 22.83 -15.65
N THR A 44 31.56 21.84 -15.42
CA THR A 44 31.36 20.67 -16.27
C THR A 44 29.87 20.34 -16.33
N THR A 45 29.45 19.54 -17.31
CA THR A 45 28.05 19.07 -17.42
C THR A 45 27.65 18.16 -16.26
N THR A 46 28.61 17.50 -15.59
CA THR A 46 28.38 16.74 -14.34
C THR A 46 27.71 17.59 -13.26
N TRP A 47 28.00 18.89 -13.21
CA TRP A 47 27.37 19.81 -12.27
C TRP A 47 25.84 19.81 -12.40
N ILE A 48 25.30 19.71 -13.62
CA ILE A 48 23.85 19.68 -13.86
C ILE A 48 23.26 18.42 -13.24
N TRP A 49 23.90 17.27 -13.41
CA TRP A 49 23.40 16.01 -12.86
C TRP A 49 23.47 15.99 -11.34
N ASN A 50 24.57 16.47 -10.74
CA ASN A 50 24.70 16.57 -9.29
C ASN A 50 23.69 17.56 -8.70
N LEU A 51 23.40 18.67 -9.38
CA LEU A 51 22.36 19.62 -8.97
C LEU A 51 21.01 18.93 -8.75
N HIS A 52 20.61 18.02 -9.63
CA HIS A 52 19.35 17.29 -9.50
C HIS A 52 19.46 16.13 -8.52
N ALA A 53 20.59 15.40 -8.53
CA ALA A 53 20.79 14.21 -7.70
C ALA A 53 20.89 14.54 -6.21
N ASP A 54 21.36 15.74 -5.87
CA ASP A 54 21.62 16.16 -4.48
C ASP A 54 20.56 17.16 -3.97
N ALA A 55 19.55 17.52 -4.78
CA ALA A 55 18.54 18.53 -4.43
C ALA A 55 17.73 18.19 -3.17
N HIS A 56 17.44 16.91 -2.93
CA HIS A 56 16.69 16.43 -1.76
C HIS A 56 17.57 15.64 -0.79
N ASP A 57 18.89 15.64 -0.97
CA ASP A 57 19.84 15.05 -0.02
C ASP A 57 20.13 16.05 1.12
N PHE A 58 19.13 16.34 1.95
CA PHE A 58 19.21 17.46 2.92
C PHE A 58 20.37 17.34 3.92
N ASP A 59 20.78 16.12 4.26
CA ASP A 59 21.91 15.84 5.16
C ASP A 59 23.27 16.22 4.54
N SER A 60 23.36 16.29 3.21
CA SER A 60 24.57 16.79 2.54
C SER A 60 24.63 18.33 2.50
N HIS A 61 23.49 19.01 2.68
CA HIS A 61 23.42 20.47 2.66
C HIS A 61 23.90 21.10 3.97
N THR A 62 23.61 20.44 5.10
CA THR A 62 23.90 20.92 6.46
C THR A 62 24.00 19.74 7.43
N SER A 63 24.75 19.91 8.52
CA SER A 63 24.81 18.94 9.63
C SER A 63 23.81 19.25 10.75
N ASP A 64 22.99 20.31 10.59
CA ASP A 64 22.00 20.71 11.57
C ASP A 64 20.70 19.90 11.40
N LEU A 65 20.49 18.92 12.28
CA LEU A 65 19.32 18.04 12.27
C LEU A 65 18.01 18.83 12.44
N GLU A 66 18.02 19.98 13.10
CA GLU A 66 16.83 20.82 13.22
C GLU A 66 16.44 21.44 11.88
N ASP A 67 17.37 22.01 11.14
CA ASP A 67 17.14 22.54 9.78
C ASP A 67 16.72 21.43 8.80
N ILE A 68 17.35 20.26 8.87
CA ILE A 68 16.95 19.08 8.09
C ILE A 68 15.49 18.70 8.40
N SER A 69 15.12 18.61 9.67
CA SER A 69 13.76 18.27 10.10
C SER A 69 12.74 19.28 9.59
N ARG A 70 13.08 20.57 9.61
CA ARG A 70 12.23 21.66 9.07
C ARG A 70 12.05 21.54 7.56
N LYS A 71 13.12 21.24 6.80
CA LYS A 71 13.03 21.00 5.35
C LYS A 71 12.15 19.81 5.02
N ILE A 72 12.33 18.69 5.73
CA ILE A 72 11.51 17.47 5.58
C ILE A 72 10.03 17.80 5.83
N PHE A 73 9.71 18.49 6.93
CA PHE A 73 8.34 18.84 7.28
C PHE A 73 7.67 19.75 6.25
N SER A 74 8.39 20.75 5.75
CA SER A 74 7.91 21.62 4.66
C SER A 74 7.71 20.84 3.35
N ALA A 75 8.64 19.95 3.01
CA ALA A 75 8.56 19.12 1.82
C ALA A 75 7.37 18.15 1.86
N HIS A 76 7.01 17.62 3.05
CA HIS A 76 5.80 16.80 3.22
C HIS A 76 4.54 17.58 2.82
N PHE A 77 4.41 18.84 3.21
CA PHE A 77 3.28 19.68 2.80
C PHE A 77 3.29 19.96 1.29
N GLY A 78 4.47 20.18 0.69
CA GLY A 78 4.61 20.30 -0.76
C GLY A 78 4.14 19.04 -1.49
N HIS A 79 4.52 17.85 -0.99
CA HIS A 79 4.06 16.58 -1.53
C HIS A 79 2.54 16.39 -1.37
N LEU A 80 1.97 16.69 -0.19
CA LEU A 80 0.52 16.64 0.03
C LEU A 80 -0.24 17.56 -0.91
N ALA A 81 0.29 18.77 -1.19
CA ALA A 81 -0.32 19.67 -2.15
C ALA A 81 -0.38 19.06 -3.56
N VAL A 82 0.69 18.41 -4.02
CA VAL A 82 0.72 17.72 -5.32
C VAL A 82 -0.31 16.58 -5.35
N VAL A 83 -0.42 15.80 -4.27
CA VAL A 83 -1.46 14.75 -4.15
C VAL A 83 -2.86 15.35 -4.24
N PHE A 84 -3.14 16.45 -3.56
CA PHE A 84 -4.44 17.13 -3.64
C PHE A 84 -4.73 17.73 -5.01
N ILE A 85 -3.73 18.27 -5.71
CA ILE A 85 -3.89 18.74 -7.10
C ILE A 85 -4.23 17.56 -8.00
N TRP A 86 -3.51 16.44 -7.88
CA TRP A 86 -3.78 15.23 -8.64
C TRP A 86 -5.21 14.71 -8.38
N LEU A 87 -5.60 14.57 -7.11
CA LEU A 87 -6.97 14.17 -6.73
C LEU A 87 -8.01 15.14 -7.30
N SER A 88 -7.83 16.44 -7.13
CA SER A 88 -8.69 17.48 -7.69
C SER A 88 -8.83 17.31 -9.21
N GLY A 89 -7.73 17.06 -9.91
CA GLY A 89 -7.74 16.77 -11.35
C GLY A 89 -8.60 15.54 -11.69
N MET A 90 -8.48 14.45 -10.93
CA MET A 90 -9.29 13.24 -11.16
C MET A 90 -10.79 13.51 -11.01
N TYR A 91 -11.21 14.23 -9.96
CA TYR A 91 -12.61 14.61 -9.77
C TYR A 91 -13.09 15.60 -10.84
N PHE A 92 -12.25 16.56 -11.25
CA PHE A 92 -12.59 17.53 -12.29
C PHE A 92 -12.79 16.87 -13.66
N HIS A 93 -11.91 15.94 -14.03
CA HIS A 93 -12.03 15.14 -15.24
C HIS A 93 -13.32 14.31 -15.22
N GLY A 94 -13.63 13.68 -14.09
CA GLY A 94 -14.91 13.03 -13.85
C GLY A 94 -16.12 13.95 -14.06
N ALA A 95 -16.03 15.19 -13.59
CA ALA A 95 -17.14 16.14 -13.67
C ALA A 95 -17.35 16.77 -15.07
N LYS A 96 -16.31 16.84 -15.90
CA LYS A 96 -16.33 17.64 -17.15
C LYS A 96 -16.14 16.85 -18.43
N PHE A 97 -15.42 15.74 -18.38
CA PHE A 97 -14.96 15.01 -19.57
C PHE A 97 -15.20 13.51 -19.42
N SER A 98 -16.29 13.12 -18.78
CA SER A 98 -16.58 11.73 -18.46
C SER A 98 -18.00 11.32 -18.81
N ASN A 99 -18.24 10.02 -18.89
CA ASN A 99 -19.56 9.43 -19.02
C ASN A 99 -20.12 8.93 -17.67
N TYR A 100 -19.73 9.52 -16.54
CA TYR A 100 -20.08 9.03 -15.20
C TYR A 100 -21.60 8.89 -14.96
N GLU A 101 -22.39 9.91 -15.30
CA GLU A 101 -23.84 9.86 -15.11
C GLU A 101 -24.51 8.81 -16.01
N ALA A 102 -24.03 8.68 -17.26
CA ALA A 102 -24.50 7.62 -18.15
C ALA A 102 -24.13 6.24 -17.59
N TRP A 103 -22.89 6.05 -17.15
CA TRP A 103 -22.42 4.81 -16.51
C TRP A 103 -23.26 4.45 -15.28
N MET A 104 -23.65 5.42 -14.45
CA MET A 104 -24.49 5.19 -13.27
C MET A 104 -25.85 4.56 -13.62
N THR A 105 -26.39 4.81 -14.82
CA THR A 105 -27.65 4.19 -15.28
C THR A 105 -27.48 2.76 -15.77
N ASN A 106 -26.29 2.39 -16.25
CA ASN A 106 -25.99 1.02 -16.70
C ASN A 106 -24.52 0.65 -16.40
N PRO A 107 -24.18 0.39 -15.13
CA PRO A 107 -22.79 0.13 -14.71
C PRO A 107 -22.19 -1.14 -15.32
N ALA A 108 -23.03 -2.09 -15.74
CA ALA A 108 -22.61 -3.35 -16.34
C ALA A 108 -22.33 -3.23 -17.85
N GLY A 109 -23.09 -2.39 -18.56
CA GLY A 109 -23.02 -2.25 -20.01
C GLY A 109 -22.08 -1.14 -20.50
N ILE A 110 -21.93 -0.05 -19.75
CA ILE A 110 -21.13 1.12 -20.15
C ILE A 110 -19.72 1.01 -19.56
N LYS A 111 -18.70 1.40 -20.34
CA LYS A 111 -17.30 1.40 -19.86
C LYS A 111 -16.95 2.76 -19.24
N PRO A 112 -16.31 2.80 -18.05
CA PRO A 112 -15.85 4.07 -17.47
C PRO A 112 -14.88 4.80 -18.38
N SER A 113 -15.12 6.09 -18.64
CA SER A 113 -14.25 6.96 -19.42
C SER A 113 -14.25 8.36 -18.84
N ALA A 114 -13.07 8.97 -18.69
CA ALA A 114 -12.89 10.31 -18.11
C ALA A 114 -11.78 11.14 -18.79
N GLN A 115 -11.34 10.71 -19.98
CA GLN A 115 -10.33 11.40 -20.76
C GLN A 115 -10.74 11.42 -22.21
N VAL A 116 -10.81 12.63 -22.78
CA VAL A 116 -11.14 12.86 -24.19
C VAL A 116 -9.93 13.52 -24.85
N VAL A 117 -9.54 12.97 -25.99
CA VAL A 117 -8.38 13.43 -26.76
C VAL A 117 -8.82 14.46 -27.80
N TRP A 118 -8.04 15.52 -27.98
CA TRP A 118 -8.30 16.51 -29.02
C TRP A 118 -8.12 15.96 -30.44
N PRO A 119 -8.95 16.39 -31.42
CA PRO A 119 -8.91 15.91 -32.79
C PRO A 119 -7.82 16.60 -33.61
N ILE A 120 -6.57 16.20 -33.36
CA ILE A 120 -5.39 16.66 -34.09
C ILE A 120 -4.56 15.45 -34.52
N PHE A 121 -3.97 15.49 -35.71
CA PHE A 121 -3.10 14.42 -36.21
C PHE A 121 -3.73 13.00 -36.28
N GLY A 122 -5.05 12.87 -36.21
CA GLY A 122 -5.74 11.57 -36.21
C GLY A 122 -5.78 10.88 -34.85
N GLN A 123 -5.30 11.51 -33.78
CA GLN A 123 -5.25 10.90 -32.44
C GLN A 123 -6.65 10.74 -31.81
N GLU A 124 -7.68 11.39 -32.35
CA GLU A 124 -9.08 11.19 -31.96
C GLU A 124 -9.56 9.75 -32.16
N ILE A 125 -8.83 8.93 -32.92
CA ILE A 125 -9.06 7.47 -33.00
C ILE A 125 -9.01 6.80 -31.61
N LEU A 126 -8.31 7.41 -30.64
CA LEU A 126 -8.26 6.96 -29.25
C LEU A 126 -9.57 7.22 -28.48
N ASN A 127 -10.44 8.08 -28.97
CA ASN A 127 -11.77 8.30 -28.42
C ASN A 127 -12.71 7.18 -28.89
N ALA A 128 -12.51 5.98 -28.34
CA ALA A 128 -13.34 4.82 -28.64
C ALA A 128 -14.77 5.00 -28.12
N ASP A 129 -15.75 4.36 -28.78
CA ASP A 129 -17.10 4.26 -28.26
C ASP A 129 -17.11 3.37 -27.01
N VAL A 130 -17.40 3.99 -25.87
CA VAL A 130 -17.45 3.35 -24.55
C VAL A 130 -18.89 3.10 -24.07
N GLY A 131 -19.87 3.36 -24.94
CA GLY A 131 -21.29 3.31 -24.62
C GLY A 131 -21.82 4.59 -23.96
N GLY A 132 -23.15 4.68 -23.84
CA GLY A 132 -23.82 5.86 -23.27
C GLY A 132 -23.75 7.11 -24.15
N GLY A 133 -23.51 6.95 -25.46
CA GLY A 133 -23.37 8.07 -26.40
C GLY A 133 -22.08 8.88 -26.21
N PHE A 134 -21.06 8.31 -25.56
CA PHE A 134 -19.80 8.97 -25.23
C PHE A 134 -18.61 8.29 -25.91
N GLN A 135 -17.66 9.10 -26.36
CA GLN A 135 -16.41 8.66 -26.97
C GLN A 135 -15.22 9.21 -26.20
N GLY A 136 -14.29 8.34 -25.80
CA GLY A 136 -13.13 8.71 -25.00
C GLY A 136 -12.26 7.51 -24.66
N ILE A 137 -11.19 7.75 -23.91
CA ILE A 137 -10.31 6.69 -23.43
C ILE A 137 -10.97 5.98 -22.24
N GLN A 138 -11.14 4.66 -22.33
CA GLN A 138 -11.57 3.85 -21.20
C GLN A 138 -10.53 3.93 -20.07
N ILE A 139 -10.98 4.32 -18.88
CA ILE A 139 -10.12 4.38 -17.68
C ILE A 139 -10.18 3.06 -16.91
N THR A 140 -9.10 2.72 -16.22
CA THR A 140 -8.97 1.49 -15.42
C THR A 140 -8.56 1.76 -13.96
N SER A 141 -8.78 3.01 -13.49
CA SER A 141 -8.44 3.45 -12.13
C SER A 141 -9.51 3.13 -11.09
N GLY A 142 -10.69 2.65 -11.49
CA GLY A 142 -11.79 2.33 -10.58
C GLY A 142 -12.50 3.53 -9.94
N LEU A 143 -12.27 4.75 -10.46
CA LEU A 143 -12.82 5.99 -9.89
C LEU A 143 -14.36 6.01 -9.90
N PHE A 144 -15.00 5.50 -10.96
CA PHE A 144 -16.47 5.50 -11.06
C PHE A 144 -17.11 4.64 -9.97
N GLN A 145 -16.54 3.45 -9.73
CA GLN A 145 -16.98 2.52 -8.69
C GLN A 145 -16.76 3.12 -7.29
N LEU A 146 -15.63 3.79 -7.07
CA LEU A 146 -15.34 4.53 -5.82
C LEU A 146 -16.36 5.66 -5.59
N TRP A 147 -16.65 6.47 -6.61
CA TRP A 147 -17.60 7.58 -6.50
C TRP A 147 -19.02 7.08 -6.23
N ARG A 148 -19.46 6.03 -6.92
CA ARG A 148 -20.74 5.38 -6.64
C ARG A 148 -20.80 4.87 -5.19
N ALA A 149 -19.77 4.16 -4.75
CA ALA A 149 -19.67 3.66 -3.37
C ALA A 149 -19.70 4.79 -2.34
N SER A 150 -19.26 5.99 -2.70
CA SER A 150 -19.27 7.17 -1.83
C SER A 150 -20.59 7.95 -1.85
N GLY A 151 -21.55 7.56 -2.71
CA GLY A 151 -22.87 8.20 -2.82
C GLY A 151 -22.92 9.39 -3.79
N PHE A 152 -21.93 9.54 -4.69
CA PHE A 152 -22.03 10.51 -5.78
C PHE A 152 -23.07 10.05 -6.81
N THR A 153 -23.95 10.95 -7.24
CA THR A 153 -25.02 10.68 -8.22
C THR A 153 -24.95 11.61 -9.43
N ASN A 154 -24.23 12.73 -9.35
CA ASN A 154 -24.12 13.69 -10.43
C ASN A 154 -22.77 14.42 -10.48
N SER A 155 -22.51 15.07 -11.61
CA SER A 155 -21.26 15.75 -11.93
C SER A 155 -21.03 17.03 -11.10
N TYR A 156 -22.10 17.64 -10.56
CA TYR A 156 -21.96 18.84 -9.73
C TYR A 156 -21.24 18.51 -8.41
N GLN A 157 -21.55 17.38 -7.79
CA GLN A 157 -20.87 16.91 -6.59
C GLN A 157 -19.37 16.64 -6.84
N LEU A 158 -19.04 15.99 -7.97
CA LEU A 158 -17.65 15.77 -8.38
C LEU A 158 -16.92 17.10 -8.58
N TYR A 159 -17.57 18.08 -9.23
CA TYR A 159 -17.00 19.40 -9.44
C TYR A 159 -16.73 20.14 -8.12
N CYS A 160 -17.67 20.11 -7.17
CA CYS A 160 -17.46 20.71 -5.85
C CYS A 160 -16.30 20.05 -5.10
N THR A 161 -16.17 18.73 -5.21
CA THR A 161 -15.08 17.95 -4.61
C THR A 161 -13.72 18.33 -5.23
N ALA A 162 -13.67 18.54 -6.55
CA ALA A 162 -12.48 19.04 -7.22
C ALA A 162 -12.05 20.41 -6.68
N ILE A 163 -12.99 21.37 -6.57
CA ILE A 163 -12.68 22.69 -6.01
C ILE A 163 -12.20 22.58 -4.55
N GLY A 164 -12.84 21.73 -3.73
CA GLY A 164 -12.40 21.46 -2.37
C GLY A 164 -10.97 20.90 -2.32
N GLY A 165 -10.63 19.95 -3.20
CA GLY A 165 -9.27 19.42 -3.34
C GLY A 165 -8.25 20.50 -3.71
N LEU A 166 -8.61 21.41 -4.62
CA LEU A 166 -7.73 22.53 -5.00
C LEU A 166 -7.52 23.54 -3.87
N VAL A 167 -8.56 23.84 -3.10
CA VAL A 167 -8.44 24.68 -1.88
C VAL A 167 -7.52 24.01 -0.87
N MET A 168 -7.68 22.72 -0.63
CA MET A 168 -6.80 21.95 0.26
C MET A 168 -5.34 21.96 -0.23
N ALA A 169 -5.09 21.85 -1.54
CA ALA A 169 -3.75 22.00 -2.09
C ALA A 169 -3.14 23.37 -1.77
N GLY A 170 -3.91 24.46 -1.93
CA GLY A 170 -3.48 25.82 -1.55
C GLY A 170 -3.16 25.94 -0.06
N LEU A 171 -3.98 25.33 0.81
CA LEU A 171 -3.73 25.28 2.25
C LEU A 171 -2.47 24.50 2.60
N MET A 172 -2.20 23.36 1.93
CA MET A 172 -0.97 22.59 2.13
C MET A 172 0.26 23.38 1.69
N LEU A 173 0.24 24.02 0.53
CA LEU A 173 1.34 24.90 0.09
C LEU A 173 1.60 26.04 1.08
N PHE A 174 0.54 26.67 1.58
CA PHE A 174 0.64 27.71 2.59
C PHE A 174 1.24 27.18 3.90
N ALA A 175 0.78 26.02 4.39
CA ALA A 175 1.29 25.41 5.61
C ALA A 175 2.77 25.04 5.49
N GLY A 176 3.20 24.50 4.34
CA GLY A 176 4.61 24.18 4.06
C GLY A 176 5.50 25.42 4.07
N TRP A 177 5.06 26.51 3.45
CA TRP A 177 5.75 27.80 3.52
C TRP A 177 5.77 28.36 4.95
N PHE A 178 4.62 28.35 5.63
CA PHE A 178 4.46 28.91 6.97
C PHE A 178 5.36 28.20 7.99
N HIS A 179 5.39 26.87 7.99
CA HIS A 179 6.19 26.06 8.91
C HIS A 179 7.68 25.95 8.55
N TYR A 180 8.13 26.63 7.49
CA TYR A 180 9.55 26.76 7.17
C TYR A 180 10.03 28.21 7.33
N HIS A 181 9.30 29.17 6.78
CA HIS A 181 9.70 30.58 6.73
C HIS A 181 9.18 31.43 7.89
N LYS A 182 8.07 31.06 8.53
CA LYS A 182 7.39 31.91 9.53
C LYS A 182 7.39 31.35 10.93
N ALA A 183 7.04 30.08 11.10
CA ALA A 183 6.93 29.41 12.39
C ALA A 183 7.53 28.00 12.29
N ALA A 184 8.86 27.93 12.22
CA ALA A 184 9.56 26.66 12.06
C ALA A 184 9.67 25.92 13.40
N PRO A 185 9.20 24.67 13.51
CA PRO A 185 9.32 23.90 14.74
C PRO A 185 10.77 23.62 15.12
N LYS A 186 11.03 23.52 16.43
CA LYS A 186 12.32 23.08 16.97
C LYS A 186 12.45 21.55 16.97
N LEU A 187 13.68 21.04 17.06
CA LEU A 187 13.97 19.61 17.05
C LEU A 187 13.23 18.84 18.16
N GLU A 188 13.12 19.43 19.35
CA GLU A 188 12.36 18.87 20.49
C GLU A 188 10.90 18.52 20.14
N TRP A 189 10.29 19.27 19.22
CA TRP A 189 8.93 19.02 18.77
C TRP A 189 8.86 17.80 17.84
N PHE A 190 9.81 17.68 16.91
CA PHE A 190 9.91 16.54 15.99
C PHE A 190 10.23 15.23 16.73
N GLN A 191 11.06 15.29 17.77
CA GLN A 191 11.45 14.13 18.57
C GLN A 191 10.37 13.68 19.56
N ASN A 192 9.21 14.35 19.61
CA ASN A 192 8.10 13.99 20.49
C ASN A 192 7.28 12.82 19.94
N VAL A 193 7.92 11.65 19.83
CA VAL A 193 7.36 10.46 19.18
C VAL A 193 6.13 9.91 19.90
N GLU A 194 6.02 10.07 21.21
CA GLU A 194 4.86 9.61 21.97
C GLU A 194 3.62 10.48 21.69
N SER A 195 3.80 11.80 21.61
CA SER A 195 2.72 12.69 21.16
C SER A 195 2.36 12.41 19.70
N MET A 196 3.35 12.29 18.82
CA MET A 196 3.12 11.98 17.40
C MET A 196 2.31 10.69 17.23
N MET A 197 2.69 9.60 17.91
CA MET A 197 2.00 8.32 17.79
C MET A 197 0.58 8.37 18.38
N ASN A 198 0.36 9.02 19.51
CA ASN A 198 -0.99 9.21 20.05
C ASN A 198 -1.89 9.98 19.07
N HIS A 199 -1.40 11.08 18.49
CA HIS A 199 -2.17 11.89 17.53
C HIS A 199 -2.38 11.19 16.19
N HIS A 200 -1.41 10.40 15.71
CA HIS A 200 -1.57 9.63 14.47
C HIS A 200 -2.53 8.45 14.66
N LEU A 201 -2.43 7.71 15.76
CA LEU A 201 -3.34 6.60 16.05
C LEU A 201 -4.75 7.11 16.34
N ALA A 202 -4.96 7.93 17.38
CA ALA A 202 -6.31 8.34 17.76
C ALA A 202 -6.89 9.42 16.84
N GLY A 203 -6.08 10.40 16.44
CA GLY A 203 -6.50 11.51 15.60
C GLY A 203 -6.60 11.11 14.13
N LEU A 204 -5.45 10.91 13.48
CA LEU A 204 -5.41 10.70 12.02
C LEU A 204 -6.14 9.41 11.60
N LEU A 205 -5.83 8.27 12.22
CA LEU A 205 -6.45 6.99 11.87
C LEU A 205 -7.82 6.83 12.55
N GLY A 206 -7.91 7.06 13.85
CA GLY A 206 -9.12 6.87 14.64
C GLY A 206 -10.27 7.79 14.21
N LEU A 207 -10.07 9.12 14.26
CA LEU A 207 -11.09 10.07 13.80
C LEU A 207 -11.30 10.02 12.29
N GLY A 208 -10.28 9.65 11.51
CA GLY A 208 -10.41 9.38 10.08
C GLY A 208 -11.40 8.25 9.79
N CYS A 209 -11.21 7.08 10.41
CA CYS A 209 -12.13 5.95 10.31
C CYS A 209 -13.53 6.29 10.85
N LEU A 210 -13.62 7.03 11.96
CA LEU A 210 -14.92 7.43 12.54
C LEU A 210 -15.70 8.34 11.59
N SER A 211 -15.02 9.32 11.01
CA SER A 211 -15.62 10.28 10.08
C SER A 211 -16.07 9.57 8.79
N TRP A 212 -15.27 8.63 8.30
CA TRP A 212 -15.63 7.83 7.14
C TRP A 212 -16.80 6.89 7.42
N ALA A 213 -16.85 6.23 8.59
CA ALA A 213 -18.02 5.45 9.00
C ALA A 213 -19.28 6.32 9.06
N GLY A 214 -19.19 7.52 9.62
CA GLY A 214 -20.28 8.50 9.61
C GLY A 214 -20.77 8.85 8.20
N HIS A 215 -19.84 9.15 7.28
CA HIS A 215 -20.17 9.36 5.86
C HIS A 215 -20.84 8.13 5.24
N GLN A 216 -20.30 6.94 5.50
CA GLN A 216 -20.86 5.71 4.96
C GLN A 216 -22.29 5.45 5.45
N ILE A 217 -22.56 5.61 6.76
CA ILE A 217 -23.87 5.40 7.37
C ILE A 217 -24.90 6.41 6.84
N HIS A 218 -24.51 7.68 6.77
CA HIS A 218 -25.47 8.76 6.54
C HIS A 218 -25.61 9.20 5.09
N VAL A 219 -24.66 8.85 4.21
CA VAL A 219 -24.66 9.24 2.79
C VAL A 219 -24.55 8.03 1.88
N ALA A 220 -23.46 7.25 1.99
CA ALA A 220 -23.20 6.19 1.04
C ALA A 220 -24.27 5.09 1.07
N LEU A 221 -24.63 4.64 2.27
CA LEU A 221 -25.58 3.55 2.50
C LEU A 221 -26.98 3.83 1.98
N PRO A 222 -27.66 4.95 2.31
CA PRO A 222 -29.00 5.22 1.80
C PRO A 222 -29.01 5.37 0.27
N VAL A 223 -28.03 6.08 -0.30
CA VAL A 223 -27.92 6.27 -1.75
C VAL A 223 -27.70 4.94 -2.46
N ASN A 224 -26.73 4.12 -2.01
CA ASN A 224 -26.45 2.84 -2.66
C ASN A 224 -27.59 1.83 -2.48
N LYS A 225 -28.33 1.86 -1.36
CA LYS A 225 -29.51 1.00 -1.19
C LYS A 225 -30.58 1.28 -2.23
N LEU A 226 -30.80 2.56 -2.58
CA LEU A 226 -31.74 2.95 -3.65
C LEU A 226 -31.18 2.63 -5.04
N LEU A 227 -29.89 2.88 -5.30
CA LEU A 227 -29.25 2.52 -6.56
C LEU A 227 -29.28 1.01 -6.82
N ASP A 228 -29.02 0.20 -5.80
CA ASP A 228 -29.06 -1.27 -5.88
C ASP A 228 -30.51 -1.78 -6.06
N ALA A 229 -31.52 -1.00 -5.62
CA ALA A 229 -32.93 -1.27 -5.86
C ALA A 229 -33.43 -0.81 -7.24
N GLY A 230 -32.56 -0.23 -8.08
CA GLY A 230 -32.89 0.21 -9.44
C GLY A 230 -33.54 1.59 -9.53
N VAL A 231 -33.50 2.39 -8.47
CA VAL A 231 -33.95 3.79 -8.51
C VAL A 231 -32.97 4.61 -9.35
N ALA A 232 -33.48 5.40 -10.28
CA ALA A 232 -32.64 6.22 -11.14
C ALA A 232 -31.87 7.27 -10.33
N PRO A 233 -30.59 7.58 -10.65
CA PRO A 233 -29.78 8.52 -9.87
C PRO A 233 -30.40 9.90 -9.69
N GLN A 234 -31.23 10.36 -10.64
CA GLN A 234 -31.91 11.66 -10.60
C GLN A 234 -33.10 11.68 -9.61
N ASP A 235 -33.67 10.52 -9.31
CA ASP A 235 -34.84 10.38 -8.42
C ASP A 235 -34.42 10.09 -6.97
N ILE A 236 -33.13 9.89 -6.71
CA ILE A 236 -32.59 9.67 -5.36
C ILE A 236 -32.50 11.01 -4.63
N PRO A 237 -33.07 11.12 -3.41
CA PRO A 237 -32.90 12.31 -2.57
C PRO A 237 -31.44 12.71 -2.43
N LEU A 238 -31.14 14.00 -2.48
CA LEU A 238 -29.76 14.44 -2.30
C LEU A 238 -29.26 14.11 -0.88
N PRO A 239 -27.95 13.88 -0.68
CA PRO A 239 -27.42 13.44 0.61
C PRO A 239 -27.88 14.25 1.84
N HIS A 240 -28.05 15.57 1.69
CA HIS A 240 -28.50 16.43 2.78
C HIS A 240 -29.96 16.20 3.18
N GLU A 241 -30.81 15.68 2.28
CA GLU A 241 -32.21 15.36 2.57
C GLU A 241 -32.31 14.17 3.52
N PHE A 242 -31.45 13.16 3.38
CA PHE A 242 -31.36 12.04 4.34
C PHE A 242 -30.91 12.49 5.74
N ILE A 243 -30.08 13.53 5.83
CA ILE A 243 -29.66 14.12 7.12
C ILE A 243 -30.80 14.90 7.78
N LEU A 244 -31.46 15.75 7.00
CA LEU A 244 -32.48 16.68 7.51
C LEU A 244 -33.82 16.01 7.75
N ASN A 245 -34.16 14.98 6.97
CA ASN A 245 -35.41 14.25 7.09
C ASN A 245 -35.18 12.82 7.59
N LYS A 246 -35.35 12.65 8.90
CA LYS A 246 -35.28 11.35 9.59
C LYS A 246 -36.20 10.29 8.99
N SER A 247 -37.35 10.66 8.40
CA SER A 247 -38.28 9.68 7.84
C SER A 247 -37.65 8.91 6.68
N LEU A 248 -36.91 9.60 5.80
CA LEU A 248 -36.24 8.97 4.66
C LEU A 248 -35.25 7.88 5.09
N MET A 249 -34.52 8.12 6.19
CA MET A 249 -33.62 7.12 6.75
C MET A 249 -34.38 5.99 7.44
N ALA A 250 -35.45 6.30 8.18
CA ALA A 250 -36.26 5.29 8.86
C ALA A 250 -37.00 4.35 7.89
N ASP A 251 -37.41 4.85 6.72
CA ASP A 251 -38.04 4.04 5.67
C ASP A 251 -37.06 3.01 5.08
N LEU A 252 -35.76 3.36 5.01
CA LEU A 252 -34.70 2.46 4.54
C LEU A 252 -34.16 1.56 5.65
N TYR A 253 -34.01 2.10 6.86
CA TYR A 253 -33.37 1.49 8.02
C TYR A 253 -34.24 1.77 9.25
N PRO A 254 -35.22 0.89 9.57
CA PRO A 254 -36.21 1.12 10.62
C PRO A 254 -35.61 1.47 11.99
N SER A 255 -34.39 1.03 12.30
CA SER A 255 -33.71 1.36 13.56
C SER A 255 -33.45 2.87 13.74
N PHE A 256 -33.43 3.66 12.66
CA PHE A 256 -33.31 5.12 12.77
C PHE A 256 -34.50 5.73 13.51
N ALA A 257 -35.69 5.11 13.50
CA ALA A 257 -36.85 5.58 14.26
C ALA A 257 -36.57 5.67 15.77
N GLU A 258 -35.79 4.74 16.33
CA GLU A 258 -35.38 4.67 17.74
C GLU A 258 -34.43 5.82 18.16
N GLY A 259 -33.79 6.48 17.20
CA GLY A 259 -32.83 7.55 17.44
C GLY A 259 -31.53 7.08 18.11
N LEU A 260 -30.91 7.97 18.90
CA LEU A 260 -29.59 7.73 19.50
C LEU A 260 -29.64 7.06 20.87
N LYS A 261 -30.83 6.81 21.42
CA LYS A 261 -30.99 6.19 22.74
C LYS A 261 -30.30 4.82 22.85
N PRO A 262 -30.41 3.91 21.84
CA PRO A 262 -29.71 2.63 21.90
C PRO A 262 -28.19 2.76 22.01
N PHE A 263 -27.58 3.77 21.38
CA PHE A 263 -26.14 4.03 21.48
C PHE A 263 -25.70 4.33 22.91
N PHE A 264 -26.35 5.29 23.59
CA PHE A 264 -25.99 5.71 24.96
C PHE A 264 -26.39 4.71 26.05
N THR A 265 -27.26 3.74 25.72
CA THR A 265 -27.67 2.66 26.63
C THR A 265 -26.93 1.35 26.38
N LEU A 266 -25.97 1.34 25.43
CA LEU A 266 -25.23 0.15 25.00
C LEU A 266 -26.11 -0.99 24.43
N ASN A 267 -27.34 -0.67 24.01
CA ASN A 267 -28.23 -1.61 23.33
C ASN A 267 -27.96 -1.62 21.82
N TRP A 268 -26.73 -1.94 21.43
CA TRP A 268 -26.26 -1.76 20.05
C TRP A 268 -26.83 -2.76 19.05
N GLY A 269 -27.43 -3.86 19.51
CA GLY A 269 -28.09 -4.84 18.63
C GLY A 269 -29.22 -4.27 17.77
N VAL A 270 -29.77 -3.11 18.15
CA VAL A 270 -30.79 -2.39 17.39
C VAL A 270 -30.28 -1.88 16.03
N TYR A 271 -28.98 -1.62 15.88
CA TYR A 271 -28.39 -1.03 14.67
C TYR A 271 -28.00 -2.05 13.58
N ALA A 272 -28.46 -3.30 13.70
CA ALA A 272 -28.10 -4.41 12.82
C ALA A 272 -28.62 -4.30 11.37
N ASP A 273 -29.44 -3.29 11.06
CA ASP A 273 -29.95 -3.02 9.70
C ASP A 273 -28.98 -2.20 8.83
N PHE A 274 -28.08 -1.42 9.44
CA PHE A 274 -27.03 -0.66 8.73
C PHE A 274 -25.59 -0.94 9.23
N LEU A 275 -25.40 -1.54 10.40
CA LEU A 275 -24.13 -2.09 10.88
C LEU A 275 -24.19 -3.62 10.85
N THR A 276 -23.86 -4.20 9.70
CA THR A 276 -24.02 -5.64 9.48
C THR A 276 -22.71 -6.39 9.64
N PHE A 277 -22.80 -7.72 9.66
CA PHE A 277 -21.65 -8.63 9.60
C PHE A 277 -21.97 -9.79 8.66
N LYS A 278 -22.41 -9.45 7.43
CA LYS A 278 -22.90 -10.44 6.48
C LYS A 278 -21.78 -11.34 5.98
N GLY A 279 -20.64 -10.75 5.65
CA GLY A 279 -19.58 -11.45 4.92
C GLY A 279 -19.96 -11.70 3.46
N GLY A 280 -18.99 -12.11 2.65
CA GLY A 280 -19.16 -12.33 1.23
C GLY A 280 -19.37 -11.05 0.40
N LEU A 281 -20.03 -11.20 -0.75
CA LEU A 281 -20.25 -10.12 -1.72
C LEU A 281 -21.75 -9.86 -1.88
N ASN A 282 -22.10 -8.61 -2.15
CA ASN A 282 -23.44 -8.21 -2.55
C ASN A 282 -23.74 -8.80 -3.94
N PRO A 283 -24.76 -9.67 -4.09
CA PRO A 283 -25.04 -10.36 -5.36
C PRO A 283 -25.51 -9.43 -6.48
N VAL A 284 -25.97 -8.21 -6.16
CA VAL A 284 -26.37 -7.22 -7.17
C VAL A 284 -25.15 -6.55 -7.80
N THR A 285 -24.16 -6.22 -6.98
CA THR A 285 -23.04 -5.35 -7.40
C THR A 285 -21.72 -6.10 -7.53
N GLY A 286 -21.58 -7.28 -6.92
CA GLY A 286 -20.33 -8.04 -6.87
C GLY A 286 -19.27 -7.42 -5.97
N GLY A 287 -19.58 -6.33 -5.25
CA GLY A 287 -18.71 -5.71 -4.27
C GLY A 287 -19.04 -6.12 -2.83
N LEU A 288 -18.22 -5.73 -1.86
CA LEU A 288 -18.51 -5.89 -0.44
C LEU A 288 -19.81 -5.16 -0.04
N TRP A 289 -20.47 -5.68 0.99
CA TRP A 289 -21.61 -4.99 1.59
C TRP A 289 -21.16 -3.68 2.23
N LEU A 290 -21.69 -2.54 1.76
CA LEU A 290 -21.33 -1.23 2.32
C LEU A 290 -21.64 -1.13 3.81
N SER A 291 -22.65 -1.86 4.32
CA SER A 291 -23.00 -1.90 5.74
C SER A 291 -21.96 -2.67 6.57
N ASP A 292 -21.33 -3.70 5.98
CA ASP A 292 -20.17 -4.37 6.59
C ASP A 292 -18.96 -3.43 6.58
N THR A 293 -18.74 -2.66 5.51
CA THR A 293 -17.63 -1.69 5.48
C THR A 293 -17.83 -0.55 6.48
N ALA A 294 -19.06 -0.06 6.68
CA ALA A 294 -19.37 0.94 7.69
C ALA A 294 -19.09 0.42 9.11
N HIS A 295 -19.52 -0.81 9.39
CA HIS A 295 -19.23 -1.47 10.65
C HIS A 295 -17.72 -1.72 10.85
N HIS A 296 -17.02 -2.13 9.81
CA HIS A 296 -15.56 -2.28 9.82
C HIS A 296 -14.85 -0.97 10.20
N HIS A 297 -15.19 0.15 9.56
CA HIS A 297 -14.57 1.44 9.87
C HIS A 297 -14.92 1.93 11.27
N LEU A 298 -16.15 1.69 11.75
CA LEU A 298 -16.52 2.00 13.13
C LEU A 298 -15.69 1.19 14.14
N ALA A 299 -15.50 -0.10 13.90
CA ALA A 299 -14.68 -0.96 14.76
C ALA A 299 -13.21 -0.52 14.76
N LEU A 300 -12.65 -0.19 13.58
CA LEU A 300 -11.28 0.34 13.47
C LEU A 300 -11.14 1.70 14.15
N ALA A 301 -12.15 2.57 14.05
CA ALA A 301 -12.13 3.86 14.73
C ALA A 301 -11.98 3.69 16.24
N VAL A 302 -12.78 2.80 16.85
CA VAL A 302 -12.67 2.49 18.28
C VAL A 302 -11.29 1.92 18.60
N LEU A 303 -10.80 0.97 17.82
CA LEU A 303 -9.48 0.35 18.02
C LEU A 303 -8.36 1.40 18.02
N PHE A 304 -8.32 2.27 17.00
CA PHE A 304 -7.27 3.27 16.84
C PHE A 304 -7.38 4.42 17.86
N ILE A 305 -8.59 4.85 18.21
CA ILE A 305 -8.80 5.82 19.28
C ILE A 305 -8.27 5.26 20.59
N VAL A 306 -8.61 4.02 20.95
CA VAL A 306 -8.10 3.40 22.19
C VAL A 306 -6.58 3.22 22.12
N ALA A 307 -6.03 2.74 21.01
CA ALA A 307 -4.59 2.55 20.83
C ALA A 307 -3.79 3.87 20.97
N GLY A 308 -4.34 4.99 20.49
CA GLY A 308 -3.71 6.31 20.60
C GLY A 308 -3.71 6.92 22.01
N HIS A 309 -4.17 6.18 23.04
CA HIS A 309 -4.05 6.57 24.45
C HIS A 309 -2.98 5.75 25.20
N MET A 310 -2.17 4.96 24.48
CA MET A 310 -1.15 4.10 25.07
C MET A 310 0.06 4.87 25.63
N TYR A 311 0.50 5.95 24.96
CA TYR A 311 1.80 6.56 25.25
C TYR A 311 1.72 7.78 26.19
N ARG A 312 2.74 7.91 27.06
CA ARG A 312 2.81 8.91 28.13
C ARG A 312 3.12 10.31 27.60
N THR A 313 2.21 11.25 27.84
CA THR A 313 2.38 12.69 27.56
C THR A 313 2.43 13.52 28.85
N ASN A 314 1.83 14.71 28.90
CA ASN A 314 1.94 15.67 30.00
C ASN A 314 1.26 15.22 31.31
N TRP A 315 0.29 14.30 31.23
CA TRP A 315 -0.53 13.89 32.37
C TRP A 315 0.09 12.76 33.20
N GLY A 316 1.27 12.27 32.81
CA GLY A 316 1.99 11.21 33.53
C GLY A 316 1.37 9.81 33.42
N ILE A 317 0.25 9.65 32.71
CA ILE A 317 -0.41 8.36 32.44
C ILE A 317 0.03 7.83 31.07
N GLY A 318 0.25 6.52 30.97
CA GLY A 318 0.70 5.84 29.75
C GLY A 318 2.15 5.34 29.82
N HIS A 319 2.62 4.75 28.72
CA HIS A 319 3.96 4.17 28.60
C HIS A 319 4.95 5.12 27.93
N SER A 320 6.22 5.09 28.34
CA SER A 320 7.30 5.65 27.50
C SER A 320 7.80 4.58 26.53
N MET A 321 7.99 4.93 25.26
CA MET A 321 8.52 3.98 24.26
C MET A 321 9.93 3.52 24.61
N LYS A 322 10.75 4.42 25.17
CA LYS A 322 12.10 4.09 25.63
C LYS A 322 12.08 3.04 26.74
N GLU A 323 11.25 3.25 27.77
CA GLU A 323 11.06 2.29 28.87
C GLU A 323 10.57 0.93 28.35
N ILE A 324 9.66 0.91 27.36
CA ILE A 324 9.22 -0.32 26.71
C ILE A 324 10.41 -1.02 26.05
N LEU A 325 11.14 -0.33 25.18
CA LEU A 325 12.26 -0.94 24.44
C LEU A 325 13.34 -1.46 25.39
N GLU A 326 13.78 -0.66 26.35
CA GLU A 326 14.80 -1.06 27.33
C GLU A 326 14.32 -2.16 28.28
N GLY A 327 13.00 -2.28 28.48
CA GLY A 327 12.40 -3.38 29.24
C GLY A 327 12.44 -4.72 28.51
N HIS A 328 12.55 -4.74 27.18
CA HIS A 328 12.59 -5.97 26.38
C HIS A 328 14.03 -6.44 26.19
N LYS A 329 14.54 -7.18 27.18
CA LYS A 329 15.84 -7.85 27.13
C LYS A 329 15.64 -9.34 26.92
N GLY A 330 16.48 -9.94 26.07
CA GLY A 330 16.42 -11.37 25.79
C GLY A 330 16.74 -12.21 27.02
N ASP A 331 16.36 -13.49 26.99
CA ASP A 331 16.73 -14.45 28.02
C ASP A 331 18.27 -14.42 28.19
N PRO A 332 18.81 -14.09 29.38
CA PRO A 332 20.25 -13.98 29.60
C PRO A 332 21.02 -15.26 29.27
N LEU A 333 20.37 -16.43 29.34
CA LEU A 333 20.97 -17.75 29.09
C LEU A 333 20.96 -18.14 27.62
N LEU A 334 19.90 -17.82 26.88
CA LEU A 334 19.71 -18.26 25.48
C LEU A 334 20.00 -17.14 24.46
N PHE A 335 19.62 -15.90 24.79
CA PHE A 335 19.65 -14.73 23.93
C PHE A 335 20.10 -13.48 24.70
N GLY A 336 21.19 -13.61 25.48
CA GLY A 336 21.73 -12.51 26.28
C GLY A 336 22.13 -11.29 25.44
N GLY A 337 22.45 -10.18 26.12
CA GLY A 337 22.78 -8.89 25.50
C GLY A 337 21.81 -7.79 25.95
N LYS A 338 21.91 -6.61 25.34
CA LYS A 338 21.12 -5.43 25.72
C LYS A 338 19.75 -5.32 25.05
N GLY A 339 19.31 -6.35 24.31
CA GLY A 339 17.99 -6.36 23.68
C GLY A 339 17.77 -5.15 22.76
N HIS A 340 16.73 -4.36 23.03
CA HIS A 340 16.35 -3.18 22.23
C HIS A 340 16.93 -1.84 22.75
N ASP A 341 17.84 -1.86 23.72
CA ASP A 341 18.54 -0.64 24.16
C ASP A 341 19.15 0.10 22.95
N GLY A 342 19.03 1.44 22.89
CA GLY A 342 19.56 2.28 21.80
C GLY A 342 18.67 2.39 20.56
N LEU A 343 17.63 1.56 20.40
CA LEU A 343 16.72 1.66 19.24
C LEU A 343 15.85 2.92 19.29
N TYR A 344 15.48 3.39 20.48
CA TYR A 344 14.76 4.64 20.66
C TYR A 344 15.59 5.83 20.15
N GLU A 345 16.86 5.88 20.52
CA GLU A 345 17.81 6.89 20.08
C GLU A 345 18.00 6.85 18.56
N ASN A 346 18.24 5.68 17.97
CA ASN A 346 18.38 5.53 16.52
C ASN A 346 17.15 6.10 15.77
N LEU A 347 15.94 5.74 16.21
CA LEU A 347 14.69 6.17 15.56
C LEU A 347 14.34 7.64 15.84
N THR A 348 14.85 8.25 16.90
CA THR A 348 14.58 9.67 17.22
C THR A 348 15.64 10.62 16.69
N THR A 349 16.80 10.11 16.28
CA THR A 349 17.92 10.92 15.80
C THR A 349 18.22 10.71 14.32
N SER A 350 17.73 9.64 13.68
CA SER A 350 17.86 9.40 12.25
C SER A 350 16.51 9.38 11.53
N TRP A 351 16.34 10.32 10.60
CA TRP A 351 15.22 10.32 9.65
C TRP A 351 15.31 9.14 8.67
N HIS A 352 16.51 8.70 8.32
CA HIS A 352 16.71 7.53 7.45
C HIS A 352 16.29 6.24 8.13
N ALA A 353 16.53 6.07 9.43
CA ALA A 353 16.04 4.92 10.19
C ALA A 353 14.50 4.85 10.20
N GLN A 354 13.83 5.97 10.47
CA GLN A 354 12.36 6.01 10.40
C GLN A 354 11.84 5.75 8.98
N LEU A 355 12.42 6.41 7.98
CA LEU A 355 11.99 6.26 6.60
C LEU A 355 12.18 4.82 6.10
N ALA A 356 13.26 4.15 6.48
CA ALA A 356 13.47 2.74 6.15
C ALA A 356 12.35 1.85 6.69
N VAL A 357 12.00 1.99 7.98
CA VAL A 357 10.92 1.20 8.59
C VAL A 357 9.56 1.54 7.97
N ASN A 358 9.26 2.82 7.79
CA ASN A 358 8.00 3.28 7.23
C ASN A 358 7.80 2.79 5.78
N LEU A 359 8.84 2.82 4.95
CA LEU A 359 8.80 2.31 3.59
C LEU A 359 8.63 0.79 3.54
N ALA A 360 9.26 0.04 4.45
CA ALA A 360 9.10 -1.41 4.53
C ALA A 360 7.66 -1.79 4.87
N ILE A 361 7.07 -1.10 5.86
CA ILE A 361 5.68 -1.33 6.29
C ILE A 361 4.70 -0.88 5.20
N LEU A 362 4.83 0.35 4.69
CA LEU A 362 3.92 0.88 3.68
C LEU A 362 3.98 0.08 2.37
N GLY A 363 5.17 -0.32 1.93
CA GLY A 363 5.33 -1.16 0.74
C GLY A 363 4.66 -2.52 0.90
N SER A 364 4.82 -3.14 2.08
CA SER A 364 4.15 -4.40 2.42
C SER A 364 2.63 -4.26 2.49
N ILE A 365 2.12 -3.20 3.12
CA ILE A 365 0.69 -2.89 3.17
C ILE A 365 0.14 -2.66 1.75
N THR A 366 0.87 -1.97 0.87
CA THR A 366 0.44 -1.73 -0.51
C THR A 366 0.28 -3.05 -1.27
N ILE A 367 1.19 -4.01 -1.08
CA ILE A 367 1.04 -5.37 -1.63
C ILE A 367 -0.18 -6.08 -1.03
N ILE A 368 -0.39 -5.97 0.28
CA ILE A 368 -1.58 -6.55 0.94
C ILE A 368 -2.88 -5.94 0.39
N VAL A 369 -2.91 -4.62 0.12
CA VAL A 369 -4.05 -3.95 -0.51
C VAL A 369 -4.34 -4.57 -1.88
N ALA A 370 -3.31 -4.84 -2.71
CA ALA A 370 -3.50 -5.53 -3.99
C ALA A 370 -4.16 -6.90 -3.80
N GLN A 371 -3.62 -7.72 -2.88
CA GLN A 371 -4.12 -9.07 -2.60
C GLN A 371 -5.54 -9.08 -2.04
N HIS A 372 -5.85 -8.14 -1.15
CA HIS A 372 -7.18 -8.04 -0.53
C HIS A 372 -8.22 -7.50 -1.51
N MET A 373 -7.90 -6.45 -2.28
CA MET A 373 -8.88 -5.80 -3.15
C MET A 373 -9.37 -6.69 -4.29
N TYR A 374 -8.53 -7.58 -4.83
CA TYR A 374 -9.01 -8.49 -5.88
C TYR A 374 -9.89 -9.60 -5.33
N ALA A 375 -9.52 -10.18 -4.17
CA ALA A 375 -10.24 -11.30 -3.57
C ALA A 375 -11.48 -10.85 -2.81
N MET A 376 -11.53 -9.60 -2.35
CA MET A 376 -12.65 -8.98 -1.64
C MET A 376 -12.97 -7.62 -2.29
N PRO A 377 -13.55 -7.59 -3.51
CA PRO A 377 -13.79 -6.35 -4.26
C PRO A 377 -14.60 -5.34 -3.43
N PRO A 378 -14.02 -4.20 -3.01
CA PRO A 378 -14.66 -3.34 -2.01
C PRO A 378 -15.70 -2.38 -2.59
N TYR A 379 -15.76 -2.26 -3.92
CA TYR A 379 -16.61 -1.26 -4.59
C TYR A 379 -17.67 -1.93 -5.49
N PRO A 380 -18.87 -1.33 -5.62
CA PRO A 380 -19.91 -1.85 -6.51
C PRO A 380 -19.44 -1.94 -7.96
N TYR A 381 -19.74 -3.05 -8.63
CA TYR A 381 -19.43 -3.36 -10.03
C TYR A 381 -17.94 -3.41 -10.41
N ILE A 382 -17.03 -3.31 -9.44
CA ILE A 382 -15.59 -3.37 -9.72
C ILE A 382 -15.11 -4.78 -10.01
N ALA A 383 -15.79 -5.81 -9.49
CA ALA A 383 -15.39 -7.21 -9.65
C ALA A 383 -15.53 -7.69 -11.10
N THR A 384 -16.56 -7.23 -11.81
CA THR A 384 -16.83 -7.55 -13.22
C THR A 384 -16.16 -6.62 -14.23
N ASP A 385 -15.45 -5.60 -13.72
CA ASP A 385 -14.59 -4.71 -14.50
C ASP A 385 -13.15 -5.22 -14.46
N TYR A 386 -12.90 -6.31 -15.19
CA TYR A 386 -11.62 -7.00 -15.21
C TYR A 386 -10.41 -6.11 -15.53
N PRO A 387 -10.49 -5.13 -16.48
CA PRO A 387 -9.41 -4.17 -16.71
C PRO A 387 -9.04 -3.38 -15.44
N THR A 388 -10.02 -2.92 -14.68
CA THR A 388 -9.77 -2.19 -13.42
C THR A 388 -9.16 -3.11 -12.35
N GLN A 389 -9.65 -4.35 -12.21
CA GLN A 389 -9.06 -5.32 -11.28
C GLN A 389 -7.58 -5.59 -11.57
N LEU A 390 -7.27 -5.87 -12.85
CA LEU A 390 -5.89 -6.12 -13.29
C LEU A 390 -4.99 -4.91 -13.07
N SER A 391 -5.47 -3.71 -13.43
CA SER A 391 -4.74 -2.46 -13.25
C SER A 391 -4.46 -2.18 -11.77
N LEU A 392 -5.46 -2.25 -10.90
CA LEU A 392 -5.30 -1.94 -9.47
C LEU A 392 -4.38 -2.93 -8.78
N PHE A 393 -4.50 -4.23 -9.06
CA PHE A 393 -3.59 -5.24 -8.52
C PHE A 393 -2.15 -4.94 -8.95
N THR A 394 -1.92 -4.80 -10.27
CA THR A 394 -0.58 -4.55 -10.83
C THR A 394 0.03 -3.26 -10.31
N HIS A 395 -0.76 -2.18 -10.25
CA HIS A 395 -0.34 -0.87 -9.77
C HIS A 395 0.15 -0.91 -8.32
N HIS A 396 -0.64 -1.50 -7.42
CA HIS A 396 -0.29 -1.58 -6.00
C HIS A 396 0.87 -2.56 -5.74
N MET A 397 0.98 -3.64 -6.51
CA MET A 397 2.15 -4.52 -6.45
C MET A 397 3.44 -3.78 -6.81
N TRP A 398 3.43 -2.98 -7.88
CA TRP A 398 4.59 -2.17 -8.28
C TRP A 398 4.97 -1.13 -7.24
N ILE A 399 4.00 -0.34 -6.75
CA ILE A 399 4.26 0.65 -5.70
C ILE A 399 4.87 -0.04 -4.47
N GLY A 400 4.31 -1.16 -4.04
CA GLY A 400 4.82 -1.88 -2.88
C GLY A 400 6.25 -2.38 -3.06
N GLY A 401 6.58 -2.93 -4.23
CA GLY A 401 7.95 -3.34 -4.58
C GLY A 401 8.95 -2.18 -4.54
N PHE A 402 8.62 -1.03 -5.13
CA PHE A 402 9.47 0.16 -5.08
C PHE A 402 9.71 0.66 -3.66
N LEU A 403 8.67 0.72 -2.84
CA LEU A 403 8.78 1.15 -1.43
C LEU A 403 9.65 0.18 -0.61
N ILE A 404 9.50 -1.13 -0.80
CA ILE A 404 10.35 -2.13 -0.10
C ILE A 404 11.83 -1.99 -0.51
N VAL A 405 12.13 -1.77 -1.78
CA VAL A 405 13.52 -1.52 -2.22
C VAL A 405 14.04 -0.21 -1.62
N GLY A 406 13.20 0.85 -1.59
CA GLY A 406 13.50 2.10 -0.92
C GLY A 406 13.82 1.93 0.58
N ALA A 407 13.15 1.00 1.25
CA ALA A 407 13.46 0.65 2.64
C ALA A 407 14.87 0.10 2.80
N GLY A 408 15.29 -0.83 1.93
CA GLY A 408 16.67 -1.35 1.90
C GLY A 408 17.71 -0.26 1.59
N ALA A 409 17.35 0.70 0.74
CA ALA A 409 18.19 1.86 0.44
C ALA A 409 18.39 2.74 1.67
N HIS A 410 17.31 3.18 2.32
CA HIS A 410 17.39 4.05 3.50
C HIS A 410 17.97 3.35 4.72
N ALA A 411 17.78 2.04 4.86
CA ALA A 411 18.49 1.26 5.89
C ALA A 411 20.01 1.27 5.64
N SER A 412 20.45 1.15 4.39
CA SER A 412 21.87 1.25 4.04
C SER A 412 22.42 2.67 4.26
N ILE A 413 21.64 3.70 3.95
CA ILE A 413 22.01 5.10 4.22
C ILE A 413 22.15 5.34 5.72
N PHE A 414 21.19 4.89 6.53
CA PHE A 414 21.28 4.91 8.00
C PHE A 414 22.57 4.23 8.49
N MET A 415 22.88 3.03 7.99
CA MET A 415 24.10 2.31 8.37
C MET A 415 25.38 3.10 8.04
N VAL A 416 25.41 3.85 6.94
CA VAL A 416 26.57 4.66 6.55
C VAL A 416 26.68 5.94 7.37
N ARG A 417 25.60 6.73 7.44
CA ARG A 417 25.62 8.11 7.92
C ARG A 417 25.34 8.25 9.42
N ASP A 418 24.39 7.48 9.94
CA ASP A 418 23.77 7.79 11.24
C ASP A 418 23.99 6.70 12.29
N TYR A 419 24.42 5.50 11.89
CA TYR A 419 24.69 4.41 12.83
C TYR A 419 25.88 4.75 13.75
N ASP A 420 25.61 4.81 15.05
CA ASP A 420 26.62 4.96 16.09
C ASP A 420 26.85 3.63 16.84
N PRO A 421 28.05 3.02 16.75
CA PRO A 421 28.41 1.83 17.51
C PRO A 421 28.32 2.01 19.04
N ALA A 422 28.53 3.21 19.57
CA ALA A 422 28.49 3.48 21.01
C ALA A 422 27.07 3.34 21.56
N VAL A 423 26.07 3.84 20.81
CA VAL A 423 24.64 3.70 21.13
C VAL A 423 24.19 2.24 21.03
N ASN A 424 24.74 1.49 20.08
CA ASN A 424 24.26 0.15 19.72
C ASN A 424 25.04 -1.00 20.38
N MET A 425 25.91 -0.73 21.34
CA MET A 425 26.81 -1.74 21.92
C MET A 425 26.05 -2.94 22.52
N ASP A 426 26.27 -4.13 21.94
CA ASP A 426 25.68 -5.41 22.33
C ASP A 426 24.14 -5.44 22.37
N ASN A 427 23.48 -4.54 21.64
CA ASN A 427 22.05 -4.61 21.39
C ASN A 427 21.74 -5.54 20.20
N ALA A 428 20.47 -5.67 19.85
CA ALA A 428 20.02 -6.52 18.74
C ALA A 428 20.67 -6.16 17.39
N LEU A 429 20.86 -4.86 17.11
CA LEU A 429 21.43 -4.38 15.85
C LEU A 429 22.92 -4.74 15.74
N ASP A 430 23.71 -4.49 16.78
CA ASP A 430 25.14 -4.87 16.81
C ASP A 430 25.33 -6.39 16.71
N ARG A 431 24.53 -7.17 17.43
CA ARG A 431 24.60 -8.65 17.39
C ARG A 431 24.26 -9.21 16.01
N MET A 432 23.30 -8.59 15.32
CA MET A 432 22.99 -8.90 13.92
C MET A 432 24.20 -8.61 13.01
N LEU A 433 24.86 -7.46 13.17
CA LEU A 433 26.05 -7.10 12.40
C LEU A 433 27.23 -8.05 12.65
N ARG A 434 27.44 -8.48 13.90
CA ARG A 434 28.46 -9.49 14.25
C ARG A 434 28.20 -10.86 13.62
N SER A 435 26.93 -11.17 13.31
CA SER A 435 26.51 -12.45 12.75
C SER A 435 26.19 -12.38 11.24
N ARG A 436 26.50 -11.25 10.58
CA ARG A 436 26.09 -10.97 9.19
C ARG A 436 26.52 -12.02 8.16
N ASP A 437 27.71 -12.61 8.34
CA ASP A 437 28.22 -13.64 7.43
C ASP A 437 27.35 -14.92 7.52
N ALA A 438 26.89 -15.28 8.72
CA ALA A 438 25.98 -16.42 8.89
C ALA A 438 24.61 -16.15 8.26
N ILE A 439 24.05 -14.96 8.49
CA ILE A 439 22.75 -14.55 7.90
C ILE A 439 22.82 -14.62 6.37
N ILE A 440 23.83 -14.00 5.76
CA ILE A 440 23.93 -13.92 4.30
C ILE A 440 24.30 -15.26 3.67
N SER A 441 25.13 -16.09 4.30
CA SER A 441 25.43 -17.44 3.77
C SER A 441 24.23 -18.38 3.82
N HIS A 442 23.42 -18.35 4.88
CA HIS A 442 22.20 -19.16 4.96
C HIS A 442 21.16 -18.67 3.96
N LEU A 443 20.98 -17.35 3.82
CA LEU A 443 20.05 -16.80 2.85
C LEU A 443 20.50 -17.09 1.41
N ASN A 444 21.81 -17.08 1.14
CA ASN A 444 22.36 -17.53 -0.15
C ASN A 444 22.04 -19.01 -0.41
N TRP A 445 22.24 -19.89 0.57
CA TRP A 445 21.88 -21.31 0.46
C TRP A 445 20.38 -21.49 0.18
N VAL A 446 19.49 -20.79 0.91
CA VAL A 446 18.05 -20.84 0.67
C VAL A 446 17.70 -20.39 -0.75
N CYS A 447 18.31 -19.31 -1.25
CA CYS A 447 18.09 -18.86 -2.62
C CYS A 447 18.50 -19.92 -3.66
N ILE A 448 19.65 -20.58 -3.47
CA ILE A 448 20.12 -21.65 -4.35
C ILE A 448 19.16 -22.85 -4.29
N PHE A 449 18.77 -23.26 -3.08
CA PHE A 449 17.83 -24.35 -2.86
C PHE A 449 16.49 -24.07 -3.55
N LEU A 450 15.90 -22.90 -3.32
CA LEU A 450 14.64 -22.48 -3.94
C LEU A 450 14.78 -22.40 -5.46
N GLY A 451 15.88 -21.86 -6.00
CA GLY A 451 16.11 -21.82 -7.45
C GLY A 451 16.09 -23.20 -8.09
N PHE A 452 16.81 -24.18 -7.51
CA PHE A 452 16.82 -25.56 -8.02
C PHE A 452 15.47 -26.26 -7.86
N HIS A 453 14.78 -26.09 -6.72
CA HIS A 453 13.55 -26.83 -6.40
C HIS A 453 12.26 -26.09 -6.78
N SER A 454 12.37 -24.98 -7.53
CA SER A 454 11.22 -24.30 -8.15
C SER A 454 11.42 -24.18 -9.65
N PHE A 455 12.36 -23.34 -10.09
CA PHE A 455 12.64 -23.12 -11.52
C PHE A 455 13.20 -24.39 -12.19
N GLY A 456 13.97 -25.21 -11.47
CA GLY A 456 14.40 -26.51 -11.99
C GLY A 456 13.25 -27.46 -12.33
N LEU A 457 12.11 -27.38 -11.63
CA LEU A 457 10.92 -28.17 -11.93
C LEU A 457 10.30 -27.79 -13.27
N TYR A 458 10.33 -26.50 -13.63
CA TYR A 458 9.88 -26.03 -14.93
C TYR A 458 10.75 -26.56 -16.06
N ILE A 459 12.07 -26.51 -15.92
CA ILE A 459 13.02 -27.06 -16.92
C ILE A 459 12.84 -28.57 -17.06
N HIS A 460 12.67 -29.29 -15.94
CA HIS A 460 12.34 -30.72 -15.94
C HIS A 460 11.08 -30.98 -16.77
N ASN A 461 10.01 -30.24 -16.50
CA ASN A 461 8.72 -30.39 -17.18
C ASN A 461 8.81 -30.05 -18.67
N ASP A 462 9.52 -29.00 -19.07
CA ASP A 462 9.76 -28.69 -20.49
C ASP A 462 10.49 -29.84 -21.18
N THR A 463 11.50 -30.40 -20.52
CA THR A 463 12.29 -31.52 -21.07
C THR A 463 11.44 -32.79 -21.19
N MET A 464 10.70 -33.17 -20.15
CA MET A 464 9.85 -34.38 -20.18
C MET A 464 8.73 -34.24 -21.21
N ARG A 465 8.12 -33.05 -21.33
CA ARG A 465 7.12 -32.76 -22.36
C ARG A 465 7.70 -32.87 -23.76
N ALA A 466 8.87 -32.30 -24.00
CA ALA A 466 9.55 -32.36 -25.31
C ALA A 466 9.97 -33.79 -25.69
N LEU A 467 10.32 -34.62 -24.71
CA LEU A 467 10.63 -36.04 -24.91
C LEU A 467 9.38 -36.94 -25.07
N GLY A 468 8.17 -36.36 -25.05
CA GLY A 468 6.93 -37.14 -25.16
C GLY A 468 6.63 -38.00 -23.92
N ARG A 469 7.08 -37.57 -22.74
CA ARG A 469 6.94 -38.29 -21.46
C ARG A 469 6.06 -37.52 -20.45
N PRO A 470 4.78 -37.24 -20.77
CA PRO A 470 3.91 -36.46 -19.88
C PRO A 470 3.65 -37.14 -18.52
N GLN A 471 3.75 -38.47 -18.43
CA GLN A 471 3.60 -39.22 -17.19
C GLN A 471 4.73 -38.98 -16.17
N ASP A 472 5.87 -38.43 -16.61
CA ASP A 472 7.03 -38.14 -15.77
C ASP A 472 7.10 -36.64 -15.38
N MET A 473 6.06 -35.87 -15.70
CA MET A 473 5.96 -34.45 -15.37
C MET A 473 5.40 -34.23 -13.96
N PHE A 474 5.81 -33.12 -13.35
CA PHE A 474 5.11 -32.56 -12.21
C PHE A 474 3.84 -31.85 -12.71
N SER A 475 2.68 -32.46 -12.52
CA SER A 475 1.36 -31.96 -12.92
C SER A 475 0.28 -32.55 -12.02
N ASP A 476 -0.97 -32.09 -12.13
CA ASP A 476 -2.09 -32.68 -11.38
C ASP A 476 -2.52 -34.07 -11.86
N THR A 477 -2.04 -34.51 -13.03
CA THR A 477 -2.42 -35.77 -13.69
C THR A 477 -1.30 -36.82 -13.69
N ALA A 478 -0.14 -36.50 -13.12
CA ALA A 478 1.05 -37.36 -13.10
C ALA A 478 1.71 -37.31 -11.71
N ILE A 479 2.84 -36.60 -11.55
CA ILE A 479 3.51 -36.45 -10.26
C ILE A 479 2.99 -35.20 -9.57
N ASN A 480 2.01 -35.38 -8.69
CA ASN A 480 1.28 -34.27 -8.07
C ASN A 480 2.09 -33.62 -6.93
N LEU A 481 2.23 -32.29 -6.97
CA LEU A 481 2.77 -31.48 -5.86
C LEU A 481 1.68 -30.54 -5.35
N GLN A 482 0.78 -31.07 -4.54
CA GLN A 482 -0.38 -30.32 -4.06
C GLN A 482 0.00 -29.31 -2.96
N PRO A 483 -0.52 -28.07 -2.99
CA PRO A 483 -0.32 -27.08 -1.94
C PRO A 483 -1.27 -27.35 -0.75
N VAL A 484 -1.11 -28.51 -0.10
CA VAL A 484 -2.05 -29.04 0.92
C VAL A 484 -2.29 -28.08 2.09
N PHE A 485 -1.28 -27.30 2.49
CA PHE A 485 -1.45 -26.32 3.56
C PHE A 485 -2.33 -25.14 3.13
N ALA A 486 -2.20 -24.68 1.88
CA ALA A 486 -3.05 -23.60 1.36
C ALA A 486 -4.50 -24.08 1.18
N GLN A 487 -4.68 -25.31 0.67
CA GLN A 487 -6.00 -25.95 0.55
C GLN A 487 -6.65 -26.14 1.93
N TRP A 488 -5.88 -26.50 2.95
CA TRP A 488 -6.36 -26.62 4.33
C TRP A 488 -6.84 -25.26 4.90
N VAL A 489 -6.07 -24.19 4.67
CA VAL A 489 -6.48 -22.83 5.05
C VAL A 489 -7.74 -22.39 4.29
N GLN A 490 -7.83 -22.68 2.99
CA GLN A 490 -9.06 -22.45 2.20
C GLN A 490 -10.26 -23.16 2.84
N GLY A 491 -10.11 -24.44 3.19
CA GLY A 491 -11.15 -25.23 3.85
C GLY A 491 -11.63 -24.61 5.17
N PHE A 492 -10.73 -24.11 6.02
CA PHE A 492 -11.12 -23.43 7.25
C PHE A 492 -11.88 -22.13 7.00
N HIS A 493 -11.43 -21.31 6.06
CA HIS A 493 -12.08 -20.03 5.76
C HIS A 493 -13.45 -20.24 5.11
N ALA A 494 -13.59 -21.25 4.24
CA ALA A 494 -14.86 -21.64 3.65
C ALA A 494 -15.86 -22.12 4.72
N ALA A 495 -15.39 -22.87 5.71
CA ALA A 495 -16.20 -23.41 6.80
C ALA A 495 -16.36 -22.47 8.01
N ALA A 496 -15.81 -21.25 7.96
CA ALA A 496 -15.77 -20.37 9.14
C ALA A 496 -17.15 -19.85 9.54
N ALA A 497 -17.99 -19.46 8.57
CA ALA A 497 -19.30 -18.90 8.81
C ALA A 497 -20.23 -19.90 9.52
N GLY A 498 -20.86 -19.48 10.60
CA GLY A 498 -21.69 -20.34 11.45
C GLY A 498 -20.93 -21.32 12.36
N ALA A 499 -19.59 -21.40 12.26
CA ALA A 499 -18.75 -22.24 13.11
C ALA A 499 -17.75 -21.39 13.92
N THR A 500 -16.53 -21.19 13.41
CA THR A 500 -15.50 -20.37 14.09
C THR A 500 -15.81 -18.87 14.03
N ALA A 501 -16.67 -18.46 13.10
CA ALA A 501 -17.30 -17.14 13.00
C ALA A 501 -18.84 -17.29 13.06
N PRO A 502 -19.42 -17.55 14.25
CA PRO A 502 -20.84 -17.94 14.38
C PRO A 502 -21.83 -16.83 13.96
N ASN A 503 -21.41 -15.57 14.00
CA ASN A 503 -22.24 -14.42 13.64
C ASN A 503 -22.05 -13.96 12.18
N ALA A 504 -21.10 -14.55 11.43
CA ALA A 504 -20.93 -14.28 10.01
C ALA A 504 -21.91 -15.14 9.20
N MET A 505 -22.55 -14.54 8.20
CA MET A 505 -23.52 -15.27 7.34
C MET A 505 -22.87 -15.94 6.14
N ALA A 506 -21.71 -15.44 5.68
CA ALA A 506 -20.94 -16.01 4.58
C ALA A 506 -19.43 -15.95 4.87
N SER A 507 -18.65 -16.68 4.06
CA SER A 507 -17.19 -16.65 4.14
C SER A 507 -16.63 -15.26 3.85
N VAL A 508 -15.41 -14.99 4.33
CA VAL A 508 -14.75 -13.69 4.12
C VAL A 508 -14.52 -13.34 2.64
N SER A 509 -14.36 -14.36 1.79
CA SER A 509 -14.24 -14.22 0.34
C SER A 509 -14.68 -15.51 -0.37
N PRO A 510 -15.41 -15.43 -1.49
CA PRO A 510 -15.73 -16.60 -2.32
C PRO A 510 -14.49 -17.33 -2.87
N VAL A 511 -13.31 -16.69 -2.90
CA VAL A 511 -12.04 -17.31 -3.33
C VAL A 511 -11.68 -18.54 -2.50
N PHE A 512 -12.02 -18.55 -1.20
CA PHE A 512 -11.70 -19.65 -0.30
C PHE A 512 -12.64 -20.86 -0.48
N GLY A 513 -13.80 -20.67 -1.11
CA GLY A 513 -14.84 -21.69 -1.28
C GLY A 513 -16.25 -21.10 -1.26
N GLY A 514 -17.23 -21.86 -1.76
CA GLY A 514 -18.63 -21.46 -1.87
C GLY A 514 -19.13 -21.38 -3.32
N ASP A 515 -20.22 -20.66 -3.52
CA ASP A 515 -20.87 -20.54 -4.84
C ASP A 515 -20.24 -19.44 -5.70
N VAL A 516 -20.43 -19.55 -7.02
CA VAL A 516 -20.06 -18.52 -7.98
C VAL A 516 -20.96 -17.30 -7.79
N VAL A 517 -20.36 -16.12 -7.60
CA VAL A 517 -21.07 -14.85 -7.62
C VAL A 517 -20.99 -14.29 -9.03
N ALA A 518 -22.14 -14.15 -9.69
CA ALA A 518 -22.24 -13.62 -11.04
C ALA A 518 -23.02 -12.31 -11.07
N VAL A 519 -22.54 -11.33 -11.83
CA VAL A 519 -23.21 -10.05 -12.05
C VAL A 519 -23.24 -9.77 -13.55
N ALA A 520 -24.44 -9.51 -14.09
CA ALA A 520 -24.66 -9.20 -15.50
C ALA A 520 -23.99 -10.20 -16.48
N GLY A 521 -24.13 -11.51 -16.21
CA GLY A 521 -23.59 -12.58 -17.05
C GLY A 521 -22.07 -12.75 -16.98
N LYS A 522 -21.39 -12.11 -16.02
CA LYS A 522 -19.96 -12.26 -15.76
C LYS A 522 -19.70 -12.78 -14.36
N VAL A 523 -18.61 -13.54 -14.20
CA VAL A 523 -18.14 -13.95 -12.88
C VAL A 523 -17.58 -12.73 -12.13
N ALA A 524 -18.20 -12.35 -11.03
CA ALA A 524 -17.64 -11.37 -10.10
C ALA A 524 -16.55 -12.04 -9.24
N MET A 525 -16.85 -13.20 -8.67
CA MET A 525 -15.87 -14.03 -7.96
C MET A 525 -16.34 -15.48 -7.88
N MET A 526 -15.39 -16.41 -7.78
CA MET A 526 -15.66 -17.83 -7.56
C MET A 526 -14.50 -18.49 -6.78
N PRO A 527 -14.67 -19.72 -6.28
CA PRO A 527 -13.59 -20.45 -5.61
C PRO A 527 -12.36 -20.59 -6.51
N MET A 528 -11.18 -20.30 -5.95
CA MET A 528 -9.91 -20.45 -6.64
C MET A 528 -9.29 -21.80 -6.28
N ALA A 529 -9.41 -22.78 -7.17
CA ALA A 529 -8.73 -24.05 -7.00
C ALA A 529 -7.21 -23.86 -7.06
N LEU A 530 -6.49 -24.49 -6.12
CA LEU A 530 -5.03 -24.47 -6.04
C LEU A 530 -4.49 -25.87 -6.33
N GLY A 531 -3.71 -26.03 -7.39
CA GLY A 531 -3.11 -27.30 -7.81
C GLY A 531 -1.59 -27.25 -7.89
N THR A 532 -1.01 -28.18 -8.64
CA THR A 532 0.45 -28.30 -8.84
C THR A 532 1.03 -27.06 -9.52
N ALA A 533 0.32 -26.47 -10.48
CA ALA A 533 0.75 -25.22 -11.13
C ALA A 533 0.86 -24.06 -10.14
N ASP A 534 -0.12 -23.94 -9.23
CA ASP A 534 -0.10 -22.94 -8.16
C ASP A 534 1.04 -23.21 -7.17
N PHE A 535 1.29 -24.47 -6.80
CA PHE A 535 2.43 -24.84 -5.95
C PHE A 535 3.76 -24.40 -6.58
N MET A 536 3.97 -24.70 -7.87
CA MET A 536 5.21 -24.38 -8.58
C MET A 536 5.44 -22.87 -8.64
N VAL A 537 4.43 -22.07 -9.03
CA VAL A 537 4.59 -20.62 -9.17
C VAL A 537 4.76 -19.92 -7.82
N HIS A 538 4.13 -20.39 -6.74
CA HIS A 538 4.34 -19.81 -5.40
C HIS A 538 5.77 -20.04 -4.89
N HIS A 539 6.42 -21.14 -5.26
CA HIS A 539 7.84 -21.34 -4.94
C HIS A 539 8.78 -20.47 -5.79
N ILE A 540 8.37 -20.07 -7.00
CA ILE A 540 9.06 -19.04 -7.79
C ILE A 540 8.91 -17.65 -7.13
N HIS A 541 7.73 -17.32 -6.61
CA HIS A 541 7.52 -16.10 -5.83
C HIS A 541 8.44 -16.08 -4.62
N ALA A 542 8.46 -17.17 -3.84
CA ALA A 542 9.37 -17.31 -2.70
C ALA A 542 10.84 -17.14 -3.13
N PHE A 543 11.28 -17.84 -4.17
CA PHE A 543 12.64 -17.73 -4.70
C PHE A 543 13.02 -16.26 -5.01
N THR A 544 12.22 -15.59 -5.84
CA THR A 544 12.51 -14.23 -6.31
C THR A 544 12.47 -13.19 -5.18
N ILE A 545 11.54 -13.34 -4.21
CA ILE A 545 11.50 -12.49 -3.01
C ILE A 545 12.75 -12.71 -2.16
N HIS A 546 13.16 -13.96 -1.92
CA HIS A 546 14.35 -14.27 -1.11
C HIS A 546 15.63 -13.74 -1.75
N VAL A 547 15.76 -13.81 -3.08
CA VAL A 547 16.92 -13.22 -3.78
C VAL A 547 16.91 -11.69 -3.68
N THR A 548 15.74 -11.06 -3.81
CA THR A 548 15.62 -9.60 -3.59
C THR A 548 16.04 -9.23 -2.17
N ALA A 549 15.56 -9.97 -1.15
CA ALA A 549 15.93 -9.78 0.24
C ALA A 549 17.42 -10.03 0.48
N LEU A 550 18.02 -11.06 -0.14
CA LEU A 550 19.46 -11.35 -0.07
C LEU A 550 20.29 -10.15 -0.51
N ILE A 551 19.95 -9.57 -1.65
CA ILE A 551 20.69 -8.44 -2.23
C ILE A 551 20.56 -7.21 -1.34
N LEU A 552 19.35 -6.83 -0.95
CA LEU A 552 19.10 -5.64 -0.13
C LEU A 552 19.72 -5.78 1.26
N LEU A 553 19.49 -6.92 1.94
CA LEU A 553 20.01 -7.15 3.28
C LEU A 553 21.54 -7.23 3.30
N LYS A 554 22.16 -7.83 2.27
CA LYS A 554 23.62 -7.80 2.09
C LYS A 554 24.12 -6.38 1.88
N GLY A 555 23.40 -5.55 1.12
CA GLY A 555 23.70 -4.13 0.96
C GLY A 555 23.76 -3.39 2.30
N VAL A 556 22.76 -3.60 3.15
CA VAL A 556 22.66 -2.99 4.49
C VAL A 556 23.78 -3.48 5.42
N LEU A 557 23.93 -4.80 5.58
CA LEU A 557 24.83 -5.41 6.56
C LEU A 557 26.33 -5.19 6.25
N TYR A 558 26.67 -4.97 4.98
CA TYR A 558 28.04 -4.72 4.52
C TYR A 558 28.26 -3.28 4.04
N ALA A 559 27.35 -2.35 4.37
CA ALA A 559 27.46 -0.95 3.98
C ALA A 559 28.68 -0.27 4.63
N ARG A 560 28.94 -0.54 5.92
CA ARG A 560 30.06 0.06 6.67
C ARG A 560 31.40 -0.61 6.45
N SER A 561 31.41 -1.93 6.29
CA SER A 561 32.65 -2.71 6.15
C SER A 561 32.40 -4.07 5.55
N SER A 562 33.42 -4.64 4.94
CA SER A 562 33.46 -6.02 4.46
C SER A 562 34.87 -6.58 4.62
N ARG A 563 35.05 -7.89 4.42
CA ARG A 563 36.39 -8.50 4.43
C ARG A 563 37.29 -7.95 3.30
N LEU A 564 36.69 -7.48 2.19
CA LEU A 564 37.41 -6.98 1.02
C LEU A 564 37.76 -5.49 1.12
N VAL A 565 36.81 -4.67 1.58
CA VAL A 565 36.93 -3.22 1.80
C VAL A 565 36.54 -2.95 3.27
N PRO A 566 37.52 -2.86 4.19
CA PRO A 566 37.26 -2.70 5.63
C PRO A 566 36.70 -1.33 6.02
N ASP A 567 37.09 -0.28 5.30
CA ASP A 567 36.82 1.15 5.51
C ASP A 567 35.69 1.67 4.61
N LYS A 568 34.79 0.79 4.14
CA LYS A 568 33.74 1.17 3.18
C LYS A 568 32.85 2.31 3.65
N GLY A 569 32.58 2.41 4.95
CA GLY A 569 31.79 3.49 5.53
C GLY A 569 32.35 4.88 5.21
N ASP A 570 33.67 5.02 5.06
CA ASP A 570 34.34 6.29 4.76
C ASP A 570 34.20 6.68 3.28
N LEU A 571 33.97 5.71 2.40
CA LEU A 571 33.67 5.95 0.97
C LEU A 571 32.22 6.45 0.75
N GLY A 572 31.37 6.32 1.78
CA GLY A 572 29.98 6.76 1.75
C GLY A 572 29.01 5.74 1.14
N PHE A 573 27.77 6.17 0.90
CA PHE A 573 26.70 5.28 0.42
C PHE A 573 26.72 5.08 -1.11
N ARG A 574 26.99 6.15 -1.87
CA ARG A 574 26.89 6.20 -3.33
C ARG A 574 28.28 6.45 -3.95
N PHE A 575 28.97 5.37 -4.29
CA PHE A 575 30.27 5.39 -4.99
C PHE A 575 30.40 4.15 -5.89
N PRO A 576 31.14 4.20 -7.02
CA PRO A 576 31.13 3.12 -8.01
C PRO A 576 31.99 1.90 -7.64
N CYS A 577 33.17 2.12 -7.05
CA CYS A 577 34.15 1.10 -6.68
C CYS A 577 35.26 1.67 -5.76
N ASP A 578 36.13 0.80 -5.25
CA ASP A 578 37.43 1.12 -4.63
C ASP A 578 38.59 0.71 -5.57
N GLY A 579 38.45 1.01 -6.87
CA GLY A 579 39.42 0.74 -7.92
C GLY A 579 39.53 -0.73 -8.38
N PRO A 580 40.41 -1.01 -9.35
CA PRO A 580 40.57 -2.35 -9.95
C PRO A 580 41.43 -3.31 -9.09
N GLY A 581 41.97 -2.85 -7.96
CA GLY A 581 42.76 -3.68 -7.05
C GLY A 581 41.95 -4.82 -6.43
N ARG A 582 42.63 -5.74 -5.74
CA ARG A 582 42.02 -6.89 -5.03
C ARG A 582 41.15 -7.81 -5.93
N GLY A 583 41.42 -7.83 -7.24
CA GLY A 583 40.67 -8.59 -8.25
C GLY A 583 39.48 -7.83 -8.87
N GLY A 584 39.26 -6.57 -8.49
CA GLY A 584 38.16 -5.72 -8.93
C GLY A 584 37.11 -5.51 -7.83
N THR A 585 36.76 -4.25 -7.56
CA THR A 585 35.83 -3.86 -6.47
C THR A 585 34.59 -3.13 -6.98
N CYS A 586 34.17 -3.42 -8.22
CA CYS A 586 32.95 -2.84 -8.79
C CYS A 586 31.72 -3.20 -7.95
N GLN A 587 30.78 -2.27 -7.85
CA GLN A 587 29.45 -2.48 -7.28
C GLN A 587 29.44 -2.94 -5.81
N VAL A 588 30.43 -2.50 -5.04
CA VAL A 588 30.52 -2.83 -3.61
C VAL A 588 29.67 -1.91 -2.74
N SER A 589 29.24 -0.74 -3.22
CA SER A 589 28.53 0.26 -2.39
C SER A 589 27.13 -0.22 -1.97
N GLY A 590 26.56 0.42 -0.93
CA GLY A 590 25.16 0.20 -0.56
C GLY A 590 24.21 0.57 -1.70
N TRP A 591 24.52 1.64 -2.44
CA TRP A 591 23.74 2.09 -3.60
C TRP A 591 23.71 1.05 -4.72
N ASP A 592 24.83 0.38 -5.01
CA ASP A 592 24.86 -0.67 -6.06
C ASP A 592 24.03 -1.90 -5.68
N HIS A 593 23.88 -2.21 -4.38
CA HIS A 593 22.97 -3.27 -3.95
C HIS A 593 21.50 -2.86 -4.14
N VAL A 594 21.17 -1.57 -3.99
CA VAL A 594 19.83 -1.05 -4.35
C VAL A 594 19.59 -1.16 -5.85
N PHE A 595 20.58 -0.78 -6.67
CA PHE A 595 20.53 -0.94 -8.12
C PHE A 595 20.25 -2.39 -8.53
N LEU A 596 20.99 -3.36 -7.99
CA LEU A 596 20.74 -4.79 -8.26
C LEU A 596 19.39 -5.27 -7.69
N GLY A 597 18.99 -4.75 -6.53
CA GLY A 597 17.72 -5.06 -5.88
C GLY A 597 16.52 -4.62 -6.72
N LEU A 598 16.62 -3.52 -7.47
CA LEU A 598 15.56 -3.07 -8.38
C LEU A 598 15.28 -4.08 -9.50
N PHE A 599 16.31 -4.70 -10.09
CA PHE A 599 16.11 -5.73 -11.12
C PHE A 599 15.44 -6.99 -10.57
N TRP A 600 15.80 -7.40 -9.35
CA TRP A 600 15.20 -8.57 -8.72
C TRP A 600 13.79 -8.32 -8.19
N MET A 601 13.52 -7.10 -7.69
CA MET A 601 12.16 -6.65 -7.42
C MET A 601 11.33 -6.64 -8.71
N TYR A 602 11.86 -6.10 -9.81
CA TYR A 602 11.21 -6.14 -11.12
C TYR A 602 10.87 -7.56 -11.54
N ASN A 603 11.83 -8.48 -11.45
CA ASN A 603 11.62 -9.88 -11.76
C ASN A 603 10.53 -10.51 -10.86
N SER A 604 10.60 -10.30 -9.54
CA SER A 604 9.64 -10.84 -8.59
C SER A 604 8.22 -10.33 -8.85
N ILE A 605 8.03 -9.02 -8.94
CA ILE A 605 6.72 -8.41 -9.16
C ILE A 605 6.15 -8.82 -10.53
N SER A 606 6.98 -8.88 -11.58
CA SER A 606 6.54 -9.29 -12.92
C SER A 606 5.96 -10.71 -12.91
N ILE A 607 6.61 -11.66 -12.24
CA ILE A 607 6.10 -13.04 -12.16
C ILE A 607 4.82 -13.11 -11.32
N VAL A 608 4.70 -12.32 -10.24
CA VAL A 608 3.46 -12.25 -9.45
C VAL A 608 2.29 -11.71 -10.27
N ILE A 609 2.49 -10.64 -11.06
CA ILE A 609 1.41 -10.06 -11.87
C ILE A 609 1.07 -10.92 -13.10
N PHE A 610 2.04 -11.64 -13.68
CA PHE A 610 1.78 -12.63 -14.73
C PHE A 610 0.98 -13.80 -14.19
N HIS A 611 1.34 -14.30 -13.01
CA HIS A 611 0.58 -15.31 -12.29
C HIS A 611 -0.84 -14.86 -12.04
N PHE A 612 -1.03 -13.67 -11.45
CA PHE A 612 -2.35 -13.12 -11.21
C PHE A 612 -3.17 -13.01 -12.51
N SER A 613 -2.62 -12.37 -13.54
CA SER A 613 -3.30 -12.17 -14.82
C SER A 613 -3.75 -13.49 -15.45
N TRP A 614 -2.86 -14.47 -15.54
CA TRP A 614 -3.19 -15.75 -16.17
C TRP A 614 -4.16 -16.57 -15.33
N LYS A 615 -3.93 -16.66 -14.00
CA LYS A 615 -4.80 -17.42 -13.10
C LYS A 615 -6.22 -16.87 -13.12
N MET A 616 -6.37 -15.54 -13.06
CA MET A 616 -7.68 -14.90 -13.09
C MET A 616 -8.39 -15.13 -14.43
N GLN A 617 -7.71 -15.01 -15.57
CA GLN A 617 -8.34 -15.23 -16.89
C GLN A 617 -8.66 -16.71 -17.17
N SER A 618 -7.86 -17.63 -16.63
CA SER A 618 -8.02 -19.06 -16.88
C SER A 618 -9.09 -19.71 -16.02
N ASP A 619 -9.12 -19.37 -14.72
CA ASP A 619 -9.83 -20.18 -13.72
C ASP A 619 -10.90 -19.40 -12.96
N ILE A 620 -11.00 -18.07 -13.13
CA ILE A 620 -11.93 -17.21 -12.38
C ILE A 620 -12.83 -16.41 -13.33
N TRP A 621 -12.25 -15.47 -14.07
CA TRP A 621 -12.98 -14.58 -14.96
C TRP A 621 -13.53 -15.32 -16.16
N GLY A 622 -14.79 -15.01 -16.48
CA GLY A 622 -15.51 -15.63 -17.56
C GLY A 622 -16.92 -15.07 -17.71
N THR A 623 -17.67 -15.67 -18.62
CA THR A 623 -19.11 -15.45 -18.75
C THR A 623 -19.88 -16.58 -18.09
N VAL A 624 -21.09 -16.28 -17.64
CA VAL A 624 -22.00 -17.25 -17.01
C VAL A 624 -23.23 -17.40 -17.88
N SER A 625 -23.47 -18.61 -18.36
CA SER A 625 -24.64 -18.97 -19.15
C SER A 625 -25.91 -19.03 -18.27
N PRO A 626 -27.12 -18.96 -18.86
CA PRO A 626 -28.38 -19.02 -18.09
C PRO A 626 -28.58 -20.30 -17.27
N ASP A 627 -27.90 -21.40 -17.64
CA ASP A 627 -27.89 -22.67 -16.92
C ASP A 627 -26.87 -22.73 -15.77
N GLY A 628 -26.11 -21.65 -15.56
CA GLY A 628 -25.05 -21.55 -14.56
C GLY A 628 -23.67 -22.01 -15.03
N THR A 629 -23.53 -22.47 -16.27
CA THR A 629 -22.24 -22.90 -16.82
C THR A 629 -21.29 -21.71 -16.99
N VAL A 630 -20.07 -21.81 -16.44
CA VAL A 630 -19.03 -20.78 -16.57
C VAL A 630 -18.14 -21.08 -17.78
N SER A 631 -17.94 -20.09 -18.65
CA SER A 631 -16.95 -20.12 -19.71
C SER A 631 -15.83 -19.12 -19.41
N HIS A 632 -14.70 -19.62 -18.94
CA HIS A 632 -13.52 -18.81 -18.63
C HIS A 632 -12.90 -18.18 -19.88
N ILE A 633 -12.19 -17.06 -19.71
CA ILE A 633 -11.58 -16.31 -20.83
C ILE A 633 -10.60 -17.19 -21.61
N THR A 634 -9.76 -17.98 -20.92
CA THR A 634 -8.79 -18.89 -21.56
C THR A 634 -9.11 -20.38 -21.37
N GLY A 635 -10.33 -20.70 -20.92
CA GLY A 635 -10.84 -22.08 -20.87
C GLY A 635 -10.11 -23.03 -19.91
N GLY A 636 -9.62 -22.55 -18.75
CA GLY A 636 -8.99 -23.41 -17.74
C GLY A 636 -7.62 -23.97 -18.15
N ASN A 637 -6.89 -23.29 -19.04
CA ASN A 637 -5.61 -23.78 -19.56
C ASN A 637 -4.43 -23.68 -18.56
N PHE A 638 -4.57 -22.95 -17.45
CA PHE A 638 -3.48 -22.70 -16.49
C PHE A 638 -2.89 -23.99 -15.90
N ALA A 639 -3.73 -24.91 -15.41
CA ALA A 639 -3.28 -26.13 -14.73
C ALA A 639 -2.35 -27.01 -15.59
N GLN A 640 -2.56 -27.03 -16.91
CA GLN A 640 -1.77 -27.85 -17.84
C GLN A 640 -0.62 -27.08 -18.50
N SER A 641 -0.75 -25.76 -18.67
CA SER A 641 0.23 -24.96 -19.40
C SER A 641 1.24 -24.28 -18.47
N ALA A 642 0.81 -23.77 -17.32
CA ALA A 642 1.64 -22.99 -16.40
C ALA A 642 2.66 -23.81 -15.58
N ILE A 643 2.82 -25.10 -15.90
CA ILE A 643 3.83 -26.01 -15.34
C ILE A 643 5.10 -26.12 -16.21
N THR A 644 5.17 -25.40 -17.33
CA THR A 644 6.31 -25.36 -18.26
C THR A 644 6.63 -23.93 -18.67
N ILE A 645 7.90 -23.58 -18.89
CA ILE A 645 8.29 -22.25 -19.42
C ILE A 645 7.71 -22.06 -20.82
N ASN A 646 7.71 -23.10 -21.65
CA ASN A 646 7.09 -23.02 -22.97
C ASN A 646 5.59 -22.71 -22.90
N GLY A 647 4.88 -23.16 -21.86
CA GLY A 647 3.48 -22.80 -21.64
C GLY A 647 3.30 -21.32 -21.33
N TRP A 648 4.13 -20.75 -20.43
CA TRP A 648 4.14 -19.30 -20.15
C TRP A 648 4.45 -18.47 -21.41
N LEU A 649 5.33 -18.96 -22.28
CA LEU A 649 5.62 -18.30 -23.54
C LEU A 649 4.44 -18.41 -24.53
N ARG A 650 3.95 -19.63 -24.78
CA ARG A 650 2.99 -19.91 -25.85
C ARG A 650 1.57 -19.52 -25.51
N ASP A 651 1.07 -19.92 -24.34
CA ASP A 651 -0.36 -19.83 -24.01
C ASP A 651 -0.70 -18.59 -23.18
N PHE A 652 0.32 -17.86 -22.72
CA PHE A 652 0.17 -16.59 -22.03
C PHE A 652 0.78 -15.44 -22.84
N LEU A 653 2.12 -15.36 -22.95
CA LEU A 653 2.77 -14.19 -23.60
C LEU A 653 2.54 -14.05 -25.10
N TRP A 654 2.41 -15.17 -25.83
CA TRP A 654 2.18 -15.13 -27.28
C TRP A 654 0.69 -15.03 -27.62
N ALA A 655 -0.16 -15.64 -26.80
CA ALA A 655 -1.61 -15.73 -27.07
C ALA A 655 -2.39 -14.49 -26.65
N GLN A 656 -1.92 -13.77 -25.63
CA GLN A 656 -2.52 -12.53 -25.11
C GLN A 656 -1.74 -11.32 -25.59
#